data_AF-A0A7C4VBL8-F1
#
_entry.id   AF-A0A7C4VBL8-F1
#
_cell.length_a   1.000
_cell.length_b   1.000
_cell.length_c   1.000
_cell.angle_alpha   90.00
_cell.angle_beta   90.00
_cell.angle_gamma   90.00
#
_symmetry.space_group_name_H-M   'P 1'
#
loop_
_entity.id
_entity.type
_entity.pdbx_description
1 polymer ?
#
loop_
_entity_poly.entity_id
_entity_poly.type
_entity_poly.pdbx_seq_one_letter_code
_entity_poly.pdbx_strand_id
1 'polypeptide(L)'
;MVGFAQRLLHEHGDALWVLATHSSENEARAHEYELSLRYAIPTLPFTPRKGRSRNGLVHDEKYLKRIFDAFDTAASADRLLRDFGLAMEAPPHRPRSRNSKRRNVVVTLCGDRRGRTPMHRISIVGNDEAGRALLTSLGLSVRPAKSGSASWRFETCHSDFEVIASTIEKIRDVMPINVFRMARFGAQRADTLEANSLPFTSAGACRAGMALFDEQGDYDVVTSVARKAFSGNVYDLNVESTHNFIANGLVTHNSIYGWRGAEVDNILRFEHDFPGAQVIRLERNYRSTGHILAAASQLIAHNRGRLGKTLFTDDDEGHRVKVRGVWDGEAEARLVADDIEAWVQSNRSYAECAVLVRAAWQMRAFEERFLMLRIPYKVIGGPRFFERAEVRDAHAYLRLIRSEDDDLAFERVVNQPKRGVGEGTVQKLHAHAGKPPVRFVTDNGPLFDAETGEVVTQQPETPGGATRFRSLAAAARELTLTDELPLKARTALRAFLNDLDRWRDKSREISHVELAEIVLDESGYTEMLRNDKSPQAQTRLENLKELVQSMGQYDSLEAYLEHVALVLDIEAESEGDNVHLSTLHAAKGLEWPLVFLPGWEEQVFPSQRSIDENGEKGLEEERRLAYVGITRARESARISFAANRQIYGRWQTVLPSRFIDELPAANVDAISETGYHVQPGVRDMAVEPFSSGYQSPGWRRAQERGAFTSKPPLLEGEARLVAKSSPSDATYGVGDRIFHQKFGYGRVRQVEGNKLTVDFDKAGEKRVIDSFVIPASAV
;
A
#
# COMPACT_ATOMS: atom_id res chain seq x y z
N MET A 1 13.56 3.34 26.79
CA MET A 1 12.39 2.82 27.53
C MET A 1 12.80 1.63 28.39
N VAL A 2 13.27 1.85 29.63
CA VAL A 2 13.32 0.81 30.66
C VAL A 2 12.51 1.37 31.82
N GLY A 3 11.43 0.71 32.24
CA GLY A 3 11.02 0.83 33.63
C GLY A 3 9.56 1.08 33.99
N PHE A 4 8.56 1.15 33.09
CA PHE A 4 7.15 1.21 33.57
C PHE A 4 6.70 -0.14 34.15
N ALA A 5 7.03 -1.26 33.48
CA ALA A 5 6.77 -2.60 33.99
C ALA A 5 7.59 -2.90 35.26
N GLN A 6 8.82 -2.39 35.32
CA GLN A 6 9.68 -2.50 36.50
C GLN A 6 9.17 -1.62 37.65
N ARG A 7 8.72 -0.39 37.38
CA ARG A 7 8.04 0.47 38.36
C ARG A 7 6.79 -0.21 38.89
N LEU A 8 5.95 -0.76 38.02
CA LEU A 8 4.74 -1.47 38.43
C LEU A 8 5.04 -2.64 39.38
N LEU A 9 6.16 -3.33 39.16
CA LEU A 9 6.66 -4.39 40.05
C LEU A 9 7.22 -3.84 41.36
N HIS A 10 8.03 -2.78 41.32
CA HIS A 10 8.65 -2.16 42.50
C HIS A 10 7.62 -1.48 43.41
N GLU A 11 6.63 -0.81 42.83
CA GLU A 11 5.58 -0.05 43.51
C GLU A 11 4.36 -0.91 43.86
N HIS A 12 4.42 -2.22 43.61
CA HIS A 12 3.32 -3.17 43.84
C HIS A 12 1.97 -2.74 43.20
N GLY A 13 2.00 -1.97 42.11
CA GLY A 13 0.79 -1.41 41.52
C GLY A 13 -0.11 -2.47 40.89
N ASP A 14 -1.42 -2.21 40.84
CA ASP A 14 -2.38 -3.25 40.45
C ASP A 14 -2.60 -3.34 38.94
N ALA A 15 -2.51 -2.19 38.32
CA ALA A 15 -2.75 -1.96 36.92
C ALA A 15 -2.07 -0.65 36.52
N LEU A 16 -1.82 -0.50 35.23
CA LEU A 16 -1.24 0.71 34.66
C LEU A 16 -1.95 1.05 33.36
N TRP A 17 -2.27 2.33 33.23
CA TRP A 17 -2.78 2.97 32.03
C TRP A 17 -1.75 3.94 31.49
N VAL A 18 -1.60 3.98 30.17
CA VAL A 18 -0.75 4.96 29.50
C VAL A 18 -1.65 6.10 29.03
N LEU A 19 -1.45 7.28 29.62
CA LEU A 19 -2.26 8.46 29.30
C LEU A 19 -1.72 9.19 28.06
N ALA A 20 -0.40 9.30 27.95
CA ALA A 20 0.30 9.92 26.82
C ALA A 20 1.74 9.40 26.74
N THR A 21 2.39 9.62 25.60
CA THR A 21 3.84 9.45 25.42
C THR A 21 4.47 10.79 25.11
N HIS A 22 5.73 10.98 25.51
CA HIS A 22 6.45 12.24 25.33
C HIS A 22 7.88 11.98 24.88
N SER A 23 8.49 12.98 24.25
CA SER A 23 9.85 12.88 23.71
C SER A 23 10.92 13.06 24.79
N SER A 24 10.57 13.75 25.89
CA SER A 24 11.47 13.99 27.02
C SER A 24 10.82 13.73 28.38
N GLU A 25 11.66 13.50 29.40
CA GLU A 25 11.20 13.35 30.79
C GLU A 25 10.56 14.63 31.33
N ASN A 26 11.03 15.80 30.90
CA ASN A 26 10.50 17.09 31.36
C ASN A 26 9.08 17.34 30.84
N GLU A 27 8.82 17.05 29.56
CA GLU A 27 7.46 17.09 28.98
C GLU A 27 6.53 16.13 29.72
N ALA A 28 6.99 14.90 29.99
CA ALA A 28 6.23 13.93 30.75
C ALA A 28 5.89 14.40 32.17
N ARG A 29 6.86 14.98 32.88
CA ARG A 29 6.64 15.53 34.23
C ARG A 29 5.73 16.74 34.22
N ALA A 30 5.88 17.65 33.26
CA ALA A 30 4.98 18.79 33.12
C ALA A 30 3.52 18.33 32.94
N HIS A 31 3.30 17.39 32.00
CA HIS A 31 1.97 16.82 31.78
C HIS A 31 1.45 16.06 33.02
N GLU A 32 2.30 15.32 33.74
CA GLU A 32 1.93 14.66 35.00
C GLU A 32 1.44 15.68 36.05
N TYR A 33 2.12 16.80 36.23
CA TYR A 33 1.70 17.85 37.17
C TYR A 33 0.40 18.53 36.73
N GLU A 34 0.23 18.81 35.44
CA GLU A 34 -1.03 19.36 34.91
C GLU A 34 -2.22 18.43 35.18
N LEU A 35 -2.05 17.12 34.94
CA LEU A 35 -3.08 16.12 35.22
C LEU A 35 -3.32 15.98 36.73
N SER A 36 -2.26 15.93 37.53
CA SER A 36 -2.36 15.87 38.98
C SER A 36 -3.20 17.01 39.55
N LEU A 37 -2.96 18.23 39.08
CA LEU A 37 -3.69 19.43 39.52
C LEU A 37 -5.12 19.46 38.96
N ARG A 38 -5.30 19.19 37.66
CA ARG A 38 -6.60 19.23 36.99
C ARG A 38 -7.58 18.21 37.56
N TYR A 39 -7.10 17.00 37.85
CA TYR A 39 -7.94 15.91 38.33
C TYR A 39 -7.85 15.73 39.85
N ALA A 40 -7.04 16.52 40.57
CA ALA A 40 -6.83 16.38 42.02
C ALA A 40 -6.32 14.98 42.44
N ILE A 41 -5.33 14.46 41.70
CA ILE A 41 -4.68 13.17 41.98
C ILE A 41 -3.27 13.43 42.52
N PRO A 42 -2.99 13.18 43.82
CA PRO A 42 -1.69 13.46 44.40
C PRO A 42 -0.55 12.60 43.81
N THR A 43 0.55 13.23 43.38
CA THR A 43 1.79 12.55 42.91
C THR A 43 2.80 12.27 44.02
N LEU A 44 2.44 12.65 45.26
CA LEU A 44 3.34 12.68 46.40
C LEU A 44 4.08 11.35 46.69
N PRO A 45 3.44 10.17 46.64
CA PRO A 45 4.12 8.89 46.89
C PRO A 45 5.27 8.61 45.93
N PHE A 46 5.24 9.20 44.73
CA PHE A 46 6.15 8.91 43.64
C PHE A 46 7.34 9.90 43.55
N THR A 47 7.31 10.97 44.35
CA THR A 47 8.33 12.03 44.31
C THR A 47 8.97 12.26 45.69
N PRO A 48 9.82 11.33 46.17
CA PRO A 48 10.52 11.54 47.43
C PRO A 48 11.48 12.73 47.32
N ARG A 49 11.48 13.63 48.30
CA ARG A 49 12.50 14.69 48.39
C ARG A 49 13.87 14.03 48.56
N LYS A 50 14.77 14.23 47.59
CA LYS A 50 16.18 13.80 47.71
C LYS A 50 16.84 14.57 48.86
N GLY A 51 17.09 13.88 49.98
CA GLY A 51 17.77 14.41 51.16
C GLY A 51 17.67 13.43 52.33
N ARG A 52 18.59 13.50 53.31
CA ARG A 52 18.72 12.60 54.48
C ARG A 52 17.53 12.63 55.47
N SER A 53 16.32 12.96 55.05
CA SER A 53 15.15 12.92 55.92
C SER A 53 14.71 11.46 56.08
N ARG A 54 15.14 10.83 57.18
CA ARG A 54 14.61 9.53 57.61
C ARG A 54 13.10 9.59 57.95
N ASN A 55 12.50 10.78 58.00
CA ASN A 55 11.08 11.05 58.35
C ASN A 55 10.41 12.05 57.38
N GLY A 56 10.58 11.87 56.07
CA GLY A 56 9.89 12.69 55.06
C GLY A 56 8.39 12.40 54.99
N LEU A 57 7.60 13.34 54.45
CA LEU A 57 6.13 13.22 54.28
C LEU A 57 5.70 11.91 53.58
N VAL A 58 6.51 11.42 52.64
CA VAL A 58 6.32 10.17 51.89
C VAL A 58 6.58 8.90 52.71
N HIS A 59 7.16 9.01 53.90
CA HIS A 59 7.45 7.89 54.81
C HIS A 59 6.51 7.86 56.03
N ASP A 60 5.57 8.81 56.14
CA ASP A 60 4.63 8.91 57.25
C ASP A 60 3.20 8.66 56.78
N GLU A 61 2.70 7.45 57.08
CA GLU A 61 1.39 6.96 56.67
C GLU A 61 0.24 7.86 57.14
N LYS A 62 0.37 8.53 58.30
CA LYS A 62 -0.66 9.43 58.84
C LYS A 62 -0.91 10.60 57.89
N TYR A 63 0.15 11.20 57.36
CA TYR A 63 0.02 12.35 56.46
C TYR A 63 -0.34 11.93 55.03
N LEU A 64 0.18 10.80 54.55
CA LEU A 64 -0.27 10.22 53.28
C LEU A 64 -1.78 9.97 53.32
N LYS A 65 -2.28 9.29 54.35
CA LYS A 65 -3.70 9.03 54.53
C LYS A 65 -4.50 10.33 54.59
N ARG A 66 -4.06 11.33 55.35
CA ARG A 66 -4.74 12.65 55.40
C ARG A 66 -4.84 13.31 54.02
N ILE A 67 -3.81 13.22 53.17
CA ILE A 67 -3.83 13.82 51.84
C ILE A 67 -4.75 13.03 50.90
N PHE A 68 -4.65 11.70 50.88
CA PHE A 68 -5.50 10.86 50.04
C PHE A 68 -6.97 10.84 50.50
N ASP A 69 -7.25 11.02 51.79
CA ASP A 69 -8.61 11.17 52.34
C ASP A 69 -9.22 12.55 52.03
N ALA A 70 -8.40 13.56 51.72
CA ALA A 70 -8.87 14.92 51.41
C ALA A 70 -9.44 15.05 49.99
N PHE A 71 -9.17 14.07 49.12
CA PHE A 71 -9.62 14.06 47.73
C PHE A 71 -10.28 12.73 47.41
N ASP A 72 -11.40 12.75 46.67
CA ASP A 72 -11.93 11.53 46.08
C ASP A 72 -11.08 11.14 44.87
N THR A 73 -9.95 10.49 45.16
CA THR A 73 -8.97 10.07 44.15
C THR A 73 -9.51 8.98 43.23
N ALA A 74 -10.49 8.20 43.67
CA ALA A 74 -11.13 7.17 42.87
C ALA A 74 -12.04 7.77 41.80
N ALA A 75 -12.98 8.64 42.18
CA ALA A 75 -13.83 9.34 41.21
C ALA A 75 -13.00 10.23 40.28
N SER A 76 -11.90 10.79 40.78
CA SER A 76 -10.97 11.60 40.00
C SER A 76 -10.20 10.78 38.96
N ALA A 77 -9.70 9.61 39.33
CA ALA A 77 -9.05 8.69 38.40
C ALA A 77 -10.05 8.20 37.33
N ASP A 78 -11.29 7.91 37.71
CA ASP A 78 -12.33 7.49 36.77
C ASP A 78 -12.70 8.59 35.76
N ARG A 79 -12.79 9.85 36.21
CA ARG A 79 -12.93 11.01 35.29
C ARG A 79 -11.73 11.14 34.36
N LEU A 80 -10.51 11.06 34.89
CA LEU A 80 -9.29 11.11 34.09
C LEU A 80 -9.28 10.03 33.01
N LEU A 81 -9.61 8.78 33.35
CA LEU A 81 -9.67 7.71 32.37
C LEU A 81 -10.76 7.97 31.32
N ARG A 82 -11.95 8.41 31.72
CA ARG A 82 -13.06 8.73 30.80
C ARG A 82 -12.70 9.84 29.81
N ASP A 83 -12.07 10.92 30.25
CA ASP A 83 -11.64 12.02 29.38
C ASP A 83 -10.59 11.53 28.37
N PHE A 84 -9.77 10.56 28.77
CA PHE A 84 -8.82 9.87 27.91
C PHE A 84 -9.41 8.64 27.21
N GLY A 85 -10.73 8.40 27.24
CA GLY A 85 -11.43 7.24 26.66
C GLY A 85 -10.84 5.88 27.01
N LEU A 86 -10.39 5.76 28.25
CA LEU A 86 -9.89 4.55 28.88
C LEU A 86 -10.94 4.01 29.86
N ALA A 87 -10.92 2.70 30.10
CA ALA A 87 -11.81 2.05 31.05
C ALA A 87 -11.00 1.49 32.23
N MET A 88 -11.56 1.63 33.44
CA MET A 88 -10.94 1.16 34.69
C MET A 88 -10.90 -0.37 34.77
N GLU A 89 -11.82 -1.04 34.08
CA GLU A 89 -11.94 -2.50 34.07
C GLU A 89 -10.94 -3.14 33.09
N ALA A 90 -10.42 -2.37 32.13
CA ALA A 90 -9.59 -2.85 31.02
C ALA A 90 -8.21 -2.14 30.94
N PRO A 91 -7.34 -2.30 31.95
CA PRO A 91 -5.99 -1.75 31.91
C PRO A 91 -5.12 -2.46 30.86
N PRO A 92 -4.35 -1.71 30.05
CA PRO A 92 -3.40 -2.28 29.10
C PRO A 92 -2.27 -3.09 29.75
N HIS A 93 -1.87 -2.73 30.97
CA HIS A 93 -0.74 -3.37 31.66
C HIS A 93 -1.08 -3.73 33.10
N ARG A 94 -0.65 -4.92 33.52
CA ARG A 94 -0.73 -5.40 34.92
C ARG A 94 0.56 -6.17 35.24
N PRO A 95 1.11 -6.11 36.48
CA PRO A 95 2.36 -6.79 36.77
C PRO A 95 2.17 -8.30 36.92
N ARG A 96 3.23 -9.05 36.61
CA ARG A 96 3.35 -10.47 36.99
C ARG A 96 3.91 -10.55 38.41
N SER A 97 3.08 -10.74 39.42
CA SER A 97 3.56 -10.93 40.79
C SER A 97 3.63 -12.41 41.17
N ARG A 98 4.75 -12.83 41.77
CA ARG A 98 4.96 -14.19 42.31
C ARG A 98 4.44 -14.37 43.74
N ASN A 99 4.17 -13.26 44.43
CA ASN A 99 3.77 -13.22 45.84
C ASN A 99 2.35 -12.68 46.03
N SER A 100 1.60 -12.50 44.93
CA SER A 100 0.23 -12.01 44.96
C SER A 100 -0.76 -13.17 45.00
N LYS A 101 -1.89 -12.99 45.71
CA LYS A 101 -3.06 -13.87 45.60
C LYS A 101 -3.75 -13.80 44.22
N ARG A 102 -3.27 -12.95 43.31
CA ARG A 102 -3.82 -12.73 41.97
C ARG A 102 -3.47 -13.88 41.04
N ARG A 103 -4.49 -14.39 40.36
CA ARG A 103 -4.36 -15.49 39.42
C ARG A 103 -4.71 -15.01 38.02
N ASN A 104 -3.75 -15.14 37.11
CA ASN A 104 -3.88 -14.69 35.73
C ASN A 104 -4.21 -15.89 34.86
N VAL A 105 -5.43 -15.93 34.33
CA VAL A 105 -5.86 -16.87 33.29
C VAL A 105 -5.47 -16.27 31.94
N VAL A 106 -4.58 -16.93 31.22
CA VAL A 106 -4.13 -16.51 29.89
C VAL A 106 -4.86 -17.34 28.83
N VAL A 107 -5.61 -16.66 27.99
CA VAL A 107 -6.29 -17.19 26.81
C VAL A 107 -5.49 -16.78 25.59
N THR A 108 -4.91 -17.75 24.87
CA THR A 108 -4.20 -17.52 23.62
C THR A 108 -5.05 -18.01 22.46
N LEU A 109 -5.58 -17.09 21.67
CA LEU A 109 -6.30 -17.42 20.45
C LEU A 109 -5.35 -18.07 19.44
N CYS A 110 -5.78 -19.18 18.84
CA CYS A 110 -4.96 -19.97 17.92
C CYS A 110 -3.58 -20.33 18.51
N GLY A 111 -3.52 -20.55 19.83
CA GLY A 111 -2.29 -20.81 20.56
C GLY A 111 -1.69 -22.20 20.34
N ASP A 112 -2.44 -23.12 19.74
CA ASP A 112 -1.97 -24.46 19.38
C ASP A 112 -2.54 -24.87 18.01
N ARG A 113 -1.88 -25.80 17.31
CA ARG A 113 -2.29 -26.30 16.01
C ARG A 113 -2.38 -27.82 16.03
N ARG A 114 -3.59 -28.36 15.88
CA ARG A 114 -3.84 -29.80 15.80
C ARG A 114 -4.44 -30.12 14.45
N GLY A 115 -3.58 -30.51 13.50
CA GLY A 115 -3.97 -30.69 12.11
C GLY A 115 -4.31 -29.35 11.42
N ARG A 116 -5.49 -29.27 10.81
CA ARG A 116 -5.96 -28.07 10.08
C ARG A 116 -6.72 -27.08 10.96
N THR A 117 -7.20 -27.50 12.12
CA THR A 117 -8.02 -26.67 13.02
C THR A 117 -7.13 -25.91 14.01
N PRO A 118 -7.19 -24.57 14.04
CA PRO A 118 -6.53 -23.80 15.08
C PRO A 118 -7.21 -24.06 16.43
N MET A 119 -6.42 -24.19 17.49
CA MET A 119 -6.93 -24.44 18.84
C MET A 119 -6.65 -23.22 19.73
N HIS A 120 -7.66 -22.77 20.49
CA HIS A 120 -7.51 -21.75 21.51
C HIS A 120 -6.95 -22.39 22.78
N ARG A 121 -5.92 -21.80 23.36
CA ARG A 121 -5.28 -22.29 24.59
C ARG A 121 -5.78 -21.49 25.78
N ILE A 122 -6.12 -22.16 26.87
CA ILE A 122 -6.33 -21.56 28.19
C ILE A 122 -5.28 -22.08 29.15
N SER A 123 -4.70 -21.19 29.96
CA SER A 123 -3.70 -21.56 30.96
C SER A 123 -3.78 -20.70 32.20
N ILE A 124 -3.47 -21.28 33.35
CA ILE A 124 -3.36 -20.61 34.65
C ILE A 124 -2.24 -21.28 35.43
N VAL A 125 -1.42 -20.48 36.10
CA VAL A 125 -0.28 -20.95 36.91
C VAL A 125 -0.40 -20.34 38.29
N GLY A 126 -0.10 -21.11 39.33
CA GLY A 126 -0.07 -20.64 40.70
C GLY A 126 0.93 -21.41 41.56
N ASN A 127 1.09 -20.99 42.80
CA ASN A 127 2.03 -21.57 43.78
C ASN A 127 1.39 -21.84 45.15
N ASP A 128 0.06 -21.78 45.25
CA ASP A 128 -0.68 -21.95 46.50
C ASP A 128 -1.58 -23.21 46.47
N GLU A 129 -1.60 -24.00 47.55
CA GLU A 129 -2.36 -25.26 47.59
C GLU A 129 -3.88 -25.04 47.52
N ALA A 130 -4.37 -23.93 48.07
CA ALA A 130 -5.79 -23.58 48.02
C ALA A 130 -6.30 -23.43 46.58
N GLY A 131 -5.53 -22.79 45.70
CA GLY A 131 -5.87 -22.65 44.29
C GLY A 131 -5.82 -23.94 43.50
N ARG A 132 -4.85 -24.80 43.83
CA ARG A 132 -4.78 -26.16 43.26
C ARG A 132 -6.02 -26.96 43.62
N ALA A 133 -6.41 -26.96 44.90
CA ALA A 133 -7.58 -27.69 45.38
C ALA A 133 -8.88 -27.20 44.71
N LEU A 134 -9.08 -25.88 44.60
CA LEU A 134 -10.25 -25.30 43.92
C LEU A 134 -10.33 -25.70 42.44
N LEU A 135 -9.22 -25.61 41.70
CA LEU A 135 -9.21 -26.03 40.29
C LEU A 135 -9.45 -27.53 40.12
N THR A 136 -8.88 -28.35 41.01
CA THR A 136 -9.10 -29.81 41.00
C THR A 136 -10.55 -30.16 41.32
N SER A 137 -11.21 -29.40 42.21
CA SER A 137 -12.63 -29.58 42.55
C SER A 137 -13.57 -29.33 41.37
N LEU A 138 -13.14 -28.50 40.40
CA LEU A 138 -13.85 -28.26 39.14
C LEU A 138 -13.63 -29.36 38.09
N GLY A 139 -12.88 -30.42 38.43
CA GLY A 139 -12.50 -31.49 37.51
C GLY A 139 -11.41 -31.11 36.51
N LEU A 140 -10.71 -29.98 36.72
CA LEU A 140 -9.66 -29.52 35.82
C LEU A 140 -8.34 -30.27 36.10
N SER A 141 -7.64 -30.70 35.04
CA SER A 141 -6.37 -31.42 35.15
C SER A 141 -5.23 -30.47 35.53
N VAL A 142 -4.92 -30.39 36.82
CA VAL A 142 -3.83 -29.57 37.36
C VAL A 142 -2.56 -30.42 37.53
N ARG A 143 -1.43 -29.94 36.99
CA ARG A 143 -0.12 -30.63 37.06
C ARG A 143 0.96 -29.72 37.64
N PRO A 144 2.09 -30.27 38.13
CA PRO A 144 3.24 -29.45 38.52
C PRO A 144 3.71 -28.57 37.35
N ALA A 145 3.97 -27.29 37.60
CA ALA A 145 4.41 -26.35 36.57
C ALA A 145 5.82 -26.67 36.04
N LYS A 146 6.66 -27.27 36.90
CA LYS A 146 7.96 -27.89 36.59
C LYS A 146 8.11 -29.15 37.45
N SER A 147 8.88 -30.12 36.98
CA SER A 147 9.19 -31.32 37.77
C SER A 147 9.78 -30.91 39.13
N GLY A 148 9.22 -31.45 40.23
CA GLY A 148 9.67 -31.16 41.60
C GLY A 148 9.30 -29.78 42.16
N SER A 149 8.55 -28.94 41.43
CA SER A 149 8.15 -27.61 41.92
C SER A 149 6.84 -27.64 42.69
N ALA A 150 6.74 -26.84 43.76
CA ALA A 150 5.48 -26.56 44.47
C ALA A 150 4.49 -25.71 43.64
N SER A 151 4.95 -25.12 42.54
CA SER A 151 4.07 -24.41 41.60
C SER A 151 3.28 -25.39 40.73
N TRP A 152 2.03 -25.04 40.45
CA TRP A 152 1.10 -25.84 39.65
C TRP A 152 0.63 -25.07 38.42
N ARG A 153 0.18 -25.80 37.40
CA ARG A 153 -0.37 -25.28 36.15
C ARG A 153 -1.60 -26.09 35.74
N PHE A 154 -2.64 -25.38 35.31
CA PHE A 154 -3.68 -25.93 34.44
C PHE A 154 -3.47 -25.34 33.04
N GLU A 155 -3.53 -26.20 32.02
CA GLU A 155 -3.38 -25.79 30.62
C GLU A 155 -4.16 -26.78 29.75
N THR A 156 -5.06 -26.28 28.92
CA THR A 156 -5.77 -27.07 27.91
C THR A 156 -5.97 -26.26 26.63
N CYS A 157 -6.33 -26.95 25.55
CA CYS A 157 -6.62 -26.34 24.26
C CYS A 157 -7.95 -26.87 23.73
N HIS A 158 -8.76 -25.99 23.16
CA HIS A 158 -10.06 -26.34 22.57
C HIS A 158 -10.28 -25.57 21.26
N SER A 159 -10.94 -26.18 20.29
CA SER A 159 -11.27 -25.53 19.00
C SER A 159 -12.43 -24.55 19.15
N ASP A 160 -13.41 -24.90 19.99
CA ASP A 160 -14.54 -24.05 20.36
C ASP A 160 -14.13 -23.06 21.46
N PHE A 161 -14.34 -21.77 21.21
CA PHE A 161 -14.04 -20.70 22.16
C PHE A 161 -15.05 -20.63 23.32
N GLU A 162 -16.30 -21.08 23.15
CA GLU A 162 -17.32 -21.11 24.18
C GLU A 162 -16.95 -22.08 25.32
N VAL A 163 -16.30 -23.20 24.98
CA VAL A 163 -15.73 -24.10 25.98
C VAL A 163 -14.63 -23.41 26.79
N ILE A 164 -13.84 -22.54 26.16
CA ILE A 164 -12.83 -21.72 26.85
C ILE A 164 -13.52 -20.68 27.75
N ALA A 165 -14.52 -19.97 27.24
CA ALA A 165 -15.28 -18.96 27.98
C ALA A 165 -16.00 -19.55 29.20
N SER A 166 -16.74 -20.65 29.03
CA SER A 166 -17.39 -21.36 30.14
C SER A 166 -16.40 -21.91 31.16
N THR A 167 -15.20 -22.35 30.74
CA THR A 167 -14.13 -22.73 31.68
C THR A 167 -13.65 -21.52 32.49
N ILE A 168 -13.54 -20.34 31.88
CA ILE A 168 -13.17 -19.10 32.59
C ILE A 168 -14.22 -18.74 33.63
N GLU A 169 -15.50 -18.79 33.29
CA GLU A 169 -16.58 -18.48 34.24
C GLU A 169 -16.60 -19.48 35.41
N LYS A 170 -16.49 -20.79 35.13
CA LYS A 170 -16.36 -21.81 36.20
C LYS A 170 -15.19 -21.53 37.15
N ILE A 171 -14.06 -21.10 36.61
CA ILE A 171 -12.90 -20.73 37.43
C ILE A 171 -13.20 -19.45 38.24
N ARG A 172 -13.85 -18.46 37.63
CA ARG A 172 -14.22 -17.19 38.27
C ARG A 172 -15.17 -17.38 39.44
N ASP A 173 -16.09 -18.34 39.36
CA ASP A 173 -17.07 -18.65 40.41
C ASP A 173 -16.42 -19.13 41.73
N VAL A 174 -15.28 -19.81 41.63
CA VAL A 174 -14.60 -20.40 42.80
C VAL A 174 -13.39 -19.59 43.27
N MET A 175 -12.91 -18.64 42.48
CA MET A 175 -11.78 -17.80 42.83
C MET A 175 -11.72 -16.48 42.03
N PRO A 176 -11.17 -15.41 42.62
CA PRO A 176 -10.88 -14.19 41.87
C PRO A 176 -9.78 -14.44 40.83
N ILE A 177 -10.09 -14.17 39.57
CA ILE A 177 -9.16 -14.28 38.44
C ILE A 177 -9.10 -13.02 37.60
N ASN A 178 -7.96 -12.84 36.93
CA ASN A 178 -7.79 -11.88 35.85
C ASN A 178 -7.68 -12.64 34.53
N VAL A 179 -8.37 -12.18 33.49
CA VAL A 179 -8.33 -12.81 32.17
C VAL A 179 -7.45 -11.98 31.24
N PHE A 180 -6.45 -12.62 30.64
CA PHE A 180 -5.57 -12.05 29.63
C PHE A 180 -5.89 -12.70 28.30
N ARG A 181 -6.26 -11.89 27.31
CA ARG A 181 -6.42 -12.37 25.93
C ARG A 181 -5.14 -12.05 25.17
N MET A 182 -4.62 -13.06 24.50
CA MET A 182 -3.45 -13.00 23.64
C MET A 182 -3.85 -13.52 22.26
N ALA A 183 -3.30 -12.97 21.20
CA ALA A 183 -3.41 -13.54 19.85
C ALA A 183 -2.02 -13.88 19.33
N ARG A 184 -1.91 -15.03 18.65
CA ARG A 184 -0.69 -15.44 17.97
C ARG A 184 -0.70 -14.94 16.53
N PHE A 185 0.19 -13.99 16.20
CA PHE A 185 0.29 -13.41 14.86
C PHE A 185 1.53 -13.97 14.13
N GLY A 186 1.34 -14.53 12.93
CA GLY A 186 2.45 -14.88 12.02
C GLY A 186 3.26 -16.16 12.31
N ALA A 187 4.16 -16.48 11.38
CA ALA A 187 5.04 -17.65 11.44
C ALA A 187 6.16 -17.47 12.48
N GLN A 188 6.53 -18.57 13.14
CA GLN A 188 7.55 -18.60 14.18
C GLN A 188 8.92 -18.24 13.56
N ARG A 189 9.42 -17.02 13.77
CA ARG A 189 10.78 -16.62 13.38
C ARG A 189 11.78 -17.23 14.38
N ALA A 190 12.86 -17.85 13.89
CA ALA A 190 13.80 -18.62 14.72
C ALA A 190 14.72 -17.74 15.59
N ASP A 191 14.70 -16.44 15.33
CA ASP A 191 15.64 -15.41 15.74
C ASP A 191 15.04 -14.37 16.70
N THR A 192 13.75 -14.47 17.02
CA THR A 192 13.10 -13.64 18.05
C THR A 192 12.84 -14.42 19.33
N LEU A 193 13.37 -13.92 20.46
CA LEU A 193 13.18 -14.47 21.81
C LEU A 193 11.71 -14.44 22.31
N GLU A 194 10.85 -13.70 21.63
CA GLU A 194 9.43 -13.59 21.95
C GLU A 194 8.62 -14.47 20.99
N ALA A 195 7.90 -15.44 21.55
CA ALA A 195 6.81 -16.07 20.82
C ALA A 195 5.84 -14.98 20.37
N ASN A 196 5.41 -14.98 19.10
CA ASN A 196 4.54 -13.97 18.47
C ASN A 196 3.12 -13.85 19.06
N SER A 197 2.96 -13.95 20.38
CA SER A 197 1.71 -13.80 21.10
C SER A 197 1.64 -12.40 21.68
N LEU A 198 0.78 -11.56 21.10
CA LEU A 198 0.57 -10.19 21.55
C LEU A 198 -0.69 -10.10 22.41
N PRO A 199 -0.67 -9.30 23.50
CA PRO A 199 -1.87 -9.03 24.27
C PRO A 199 -2.87 -8.23 23.44
N PHE A 200 -4.15 -8.52 23.61
CA PHE A 200 -5.20 -7.63 23.09
C PHE A 200 -5.13 -6.29 23.82
N THR A 201 -5.25 -5.20 23.06
CA THR A 201 -5.43 -3.85 23.59
C THR A 201 -6.71 -3.25 23.03
N SER A 202 -7.39 -2.41 23.81
CA SER A 202 -8.55 -1.68 23.30
C SER A 202 -8.08 -0.57 22.36
N ALA A 203 -8.83 -0.31 21.29
CA ALA A 203 -8.51 0.80 20.38
C ALA A 203 -8.46 2.15 21.13
N GLY A 204 -9.31 2.32 22.16
CA GLY A 204 -9.31 3.48 23.04
C GLY A 204 -8.02 3.66 23.86
N ALA A 205 -7.22 2.62 24.05
CA ALA A 205 -5.94 2.67 24.75
C ALA A 205 -4.74 3.06 23.88
N CYS A 206 -4.89 3.07 22.55
CA CYS A 206 -3.82 3.49 21.64
C CYS A 206 -3.50 4.97 21.83
N ARG A 207 -2.21 5.32 21.81
CA ARG A 207 -1.69 6.69 21.90
C ARG A 207 -0.69 6.92 20.79
N ALA A 208 -0.61 8.16 20.32
CA ALA A 208 0.55 8.59 19.54
C ALA A 208 1.85 8.24 20.29
N GLY A 209 2.90 7.84 19.57
CA GLY A 209 4.17 7.36 20.09
C GLY A 209 4.19 5.90 20.57
N MET A 210 3.04 5.20 20.61
CA MET A 210 3.04 3.75 20.88
C MET A 210 3.45 2.96 19.63
N ALA A 211 4.23 1.89 19.83
CA ALA A 211 4.48 0.90 18.79
C ALA A 211 3.34 -0.13 18.76
N LEU A 212 2.75 -0.36 17.59
CA LEU A 212 1.73 -1.37 17.32
C LEU A 212 2.22 -2.35 16.26
N PHE A 213 1.70 -3.57 16.30
CA PHE A 213 2.03 -4.58 15.30
C PHE A 213 1.27 -4.29 14.00
N ASP A 214 1.98 -4.23 12.88
CA ASP A 214 1.43 -3.86 11.58
C ASP A 214 1.01 -5.09 10.73
N GLU A 215 0.42 -4.82 9.55
CA GLU A 215 -0.01 -5.87 8.62
C GLU A 215 1.15 -6.58 7.90
N GLN A 216 2.37 -6.04 7.95
CA GLN A 216 3.57 -6.60 7.35
C GLN A 216 4.30 -7.57 8.30
N GLY A 217 3.86 -7.63 9.56
CA GLY A 217 4.41 -8.50 10.60
C GLY A 217 5.56 -7.88 11.37
N ASP A 218 5.70 -6.56 11.30
CA ASP A 218 6.67 -5.76 12.06
C ASP A 218 5.93 -4.79 13.01
N TYR A 219 6.65 -3.83 13.59
CA TYR A 219 6.08 -2.83 14.50
C TYR A 219 6.17 -1.44 13.88
N ASP A 220 5.06 -0.71 13.90
CA ASP A 220 4.97 0.69 13.46
C ASP A 220 4.53 1.60 14.61
N VAL A 221 4.92 2.87 14.56
CA VAL A 221 4.65 3.84 15.61
C VAL A 221 3.41 4.67 15.25
N VAL A 222 2.45 4.71 16.16
CA VAL A 222 1.24 5.54 16.02
C VAL A 222 1.67 7.01 15.95
N THR A 223 1.42 7.68 14.83
CA THR A 223 1.76 9.10 14.66
C THR A 223 0.67 10.02 15.22
N SER A 224 -0.59 9.65 15.05
CA SER A 224 -1.75 10.40 15.55
C SER A 224 -2.91 9.48 15.90
N VAL A 225 -3.83 9.97 16.74
CA VAL A 225 -5.07 9.27 17.10
C VAL A 225 -6.23 10.25 17.00
N ALA A 226 -7.16 9.97 16.09
CA ALA A 226 -8.41 10.72 15.97
C ALA A 226 -9.58 9.92 16.54
N ARG A 227 -10.50 10.60 17.23
CA ARG A 227 -11.73 10.00 17.77
C ARG A 227 -12.93 10.59 17.07
N LYS A 228 -13.71 9.74 16.40
CA LYS A 228 -14.95 10.12 15.74
C LYS A 228 -16.13 9.59 16.54
N ALA A 229 -17.01 10.48 16.97
CA ALA A 229 -18.28 10.07 17.56
C ALA A 229 -19.06 9.27 16.50
N PHE A 230 -19.49 8.07 16.85
CA PHE A 230 -20.30 7.21 16.01
C PHE A 230 -21.68 7.10 16.62
N SER A 231 -22.71 7.50 15.87
CA SER A 231 -24.11 7.30 16.20
C SER A 231 -24.71 6.39 15.13
N GLY A 232 -24.96 5.16 15.49
CA GLY A 232 -25.48 4.13 14.62
C GLY A 232 -25.58 2.82 15.39
N ASN A 233 -26.32 1.87 14.84
CA ASN A 233 -26.40 0.55 15.46
C ASN A 233 -25.05 -0.16 15.30
N VAL A 234 -24.44 -0.52 16.43
CA VAL A 234 -23.30 -1.44 16.48
C VAL A 234 -23.91 -2.83 16.66
N TYR A 235 -23.86 -3.64 15.62
CA TYR A 235 -24.33 -5.02 15.68
C TYR A 235 -23.15 -5.91 16.09
N ASP A 236 -23.25 -6.54 17.25
CA ASP A 236 -22.37 -7.63 17.65
C ASP A 236 -22.93 -8.94 17.09
N LEU A 237 -22.07 -9.74 16.47
CA LEU A 237 -22.43 -11.06 15.95
C LEU A 237 -21.96 -12.11 16.93
N ASN A 238 -22.85 -12.52 17.82
CA ASN A 238 -22.69 -13.76 18.56
C ASN A 238 -22.91 -14.93 17.60
N VAL A 239 -21.82 -15.40 16.98
CA VAL A 239 -21.80 -16.73 16.38
C VAL A 239 -21.48 -17.71 17.51
N GLU A 240 -22.38 -18.66 17.74
CA GLU A 240 -22.19 -19.72 18.72
C GLU A 240 -20.81 -20.37 18.48
N SER A 241 -20.03 -20.55 19.54
CA SER A 241 -18.70 -21.19 19.53
C SER A 241 -17.53 -20.45 18.87
N THR A 242 -17.77 -19.41 18.05
CA THR A 242 -16.72 -18.67 17.32
C THR A 242 -17.00 -17.17 17.36
N HIS A 243 -16.63 -16.52 18.47
CA HIS A 243 -16.82 -15.08 18.69
C HIS A 243 -15.92 -14.21 17.76
N ASN A 244 -16.07 -14.30 16.41
CA ASN A 244 -15.62 -13.42 15.28
C ASN A 244 -15.76 -14.21 13.93
N PHE A 245 -16.15 -13.72 12.73
CA PHE A 245 -16.35 -12.40 12.11
C PHE A 245 -17.52 -12.46 11.08
N ILE A 246 -18.36 -11.43 11.01
CA ILE A 246 -19.10 -11.04 9.80
C ILE A 246 -19.16 -9.50 9.72
N ALA A 247 -18.92 -8.92 8.54
CA ALA A 247 -19.25 -7.52 8.28
C ALA A 247 -20.70 -7.45 7.74
N ASN A 248 -21.59 -6.75 8.44
CA ASN A 248 -22.99 -6.52 8.02
C ASN A 248 -23.82 -7.78 7.70
N GLY A 249 -23.65 -8.88 8.45
CA GLY A 249 -24.46 -10.10 8.23
C GLY A 249 -24.20 -10.84 6.90
N LEU A 250 -23.13 -10.51 6.18
CA LEU A 250 -22.76 -11.12 4.91
C LEU A 250 -21.37 -11.76 4.94
N VAL A 251 -21.32 -13.09 4.83
CA VAL A 251 -20.10 -13.80 4.40
C VAL A 251 -20.06 -13.72 2.88
N THR A 252 -19.09 -12.99 2.33
CA THR A 252 -19.03 -12.74 0.88
C THR A 252 -18.16 -13.79 0.16
N HIS A 253 -18.64 -14.26 -0.99
CA HIS A 253 -17.95 -15.21 -1.87
C HIS A 253 -16.92 -14.54 -2.82
N ASN A 254 -16.70 -13.23 -2.68
CA ASN A 254 -15.76 -12.46 -3.49
C ASN A 254 -14.37 -12.43 -2.83
N SER A 255 -13.79 -13.62 -2.59
CA SER A 255 -12.41 -13.71 -2.15
C SER A 255 -11.49 -13.38 -3.32
N ILE A 256 -10.61 -12.40 -3.11
CA ILE A 256 -9.53 -11.99 -4.02
C ILE A 256 -8.22 -11.81 -3.25
N TYR A 257 -8.14 -12.39 -2.04
CA TYR A 257 -7.04 -12.24 -1.09
C TYR A 257 -6.38 -13.58 -0.77
N GLY A 258 -6.44 -14.56 -1.69
CA GLY A 258 -5.78 -15.86 -1.49
C GLY A 258 -4.30 -15.74 -1.11
N TRP A 259 -3.59 -14.78 -1.70
CA TRP A 259 -2.20 -14.46 -1.38
C TRP A 259 -1.96 -13.94 0.05
N ARG A 260 -2.99 -13.40 0.73
CA ARG A 260 -2.96 -13.05 2.18
C ARG A 260 -3.42 -14.21 3.07
N GLY A 261 -3.60 -15.40 2.52
CA GLY A 261 -4.06 -16.60 3.24
C GLY A 261 -5.58 -16.73 3.37
N ALA A 262 -6.36 -15.99 2.56
CA ALA A 262 -7.81 -16.17 2.52
C ALA A 262 -8.17 -17.47 1.78
N GLU A 263 -8.93 -18.35 2.44
CA GLU A 263 -9.34 -19.65 1.88
C GLU A 263 -10.82 -19.63 1.48
N VAL A 264 -11.10 -19.72 0.17
CA VAL A 264 -12.47 -19.79 -0.38
C VAL A 264 -13.23 -21.00 0.19
N ASP A 265 -12.51 -22.08 0.51
CA ASP A 265 -13.13 -23.24 1.10
C ASP A 265 -13.85 -22.94 2.43
N ASN A 266 -13.45 -21.91 3.18
CA ASN A 266 -14.10 -21.57 4.46
C ASN A 266 -15.60 -21.27 4.28
N ILE A 267 -15.98 -20.58 3.19
CA ILE A 267 -17.40 -20.33 2.90
C ILE A 267 -18.07 -21.55 2.27
N LEU A 268 -17.34 -22.34 1.48
CA LEU A 268 -17.89 -23.56 0.83
C LEU A 268 -18.21 -24.67 1.85
N ARG A 269 -17.46 -24.73 2.94
CA ARG A 269 -17.66 -25.69 4.05
C ARG A 269 -18.65 -25.19 5.10
N PHE A 270 -19.17 -23.97 4.98
CA PHE A 270 -19.92 -23.33 6.07
C PHE A 270 -21.13 -24.15 6.53
N GLU A 271 -21.89 -24.72 5.58
CA GLU A 271 -23.04 -25.58 5.89
C GLU A 271 -22.64 -26.92 6.54
N HIS A 272 -21.42 -27.41 6.27
CA HIS A 272 -20.86 -28.60 6.91
C HIS A 272 -20.38 -28.30 8.34
N ASP A 273 -19.68 -27.17 8.51
CA ASP A 273 -19.10 -26.77 9.79
C ASP A 273 -20.18 -26.29 10.77
N PHE A 274 -21.30 -25.76 10.27
CA PHE A 274 -22.46 -25.31 11.05
C PHE A 274 -23.76 -25.99 10.58
N PRO A 275 -24.03 -27.24 11.01
CA PRO A 275 -25.27 -27.94 10.68
C PRO A 275 -26.49 -27.15 11.19
N GLY A 276 -27.40 -26.81 10.27
CA GLY A 276 -28.59 -25.99 10.58
C GLY A 276 -28.45 -24.51 10.20
N ALA A 277 -27.32 -24.08 9.65
CA ALA A 277 -27.15 -22.73 9.13
C ALA A 277 -28.19 -22.41 8.03
N GLN A 278 -28.85 -21.26 8.15
CA GLN A 278 -29.75 -20.77 7.12
C GLN A 278 -28.95 -20.06 6.02
N VAL A 279 -29.07 -20.54 4.78
CA VAL A 279 -28.42 -19.91 3.62
C VAL A 279 -29.39 -18.97 2.92
N ILE A 280 -29.06 -17.68 2.90
CA ILE A 280 -29.80 -16.66 2.14
C ILE A 280 -28.94 -16.21 0.97
N ARG A 281 -29.46 -16.36 -0.26
CA ARG A 281 -28.77 -15.92 -1.49
C ARG A 281 -29.31 -14.56 -1.92
N LEU A 282 -28.44 -13.56 -1.94
CA LEU A 282 -28.75 -12.25 -2.51
C LEU A 282 -28.40 -12.27 -4.00
N GLU A 283 -29.41 -12.47 -4.83
CA GLU A 283 -29.25 -12.65 -6.27
C GLU A 283 -29.56 -11.40 -7.09
N ARG A 284 -30.23 -10.42 -6.49
CA ARG A 284 -30.54 -9.16 -7.15
C ARG A 284 -29.37 -8.18 -7.06
N ASN A 285 -28.88 -7.73 -8.21
CA ASN A 285 -27.89 -6.67 -8.38
C ASN A 285 -28.61 -5.33 -8.59
N TYR A 286 -28.16 -4.29 -7.88
CA TYR A 286 -28.71 -2.93 -7.95
C TYR A 286 -27.68 -1.91 -8.48
N ARG A 287 -26.52 -2.38 -8.94
CA ARG A 287 -25.39 -1.54 -9.34
C ARG A 287 -25.25 -1.45 -10.85
N SER A 288 -25.21 -2.59 -11.51
CA SER A 288 -24.75 -2.75 -12.89
C SER A 288 -25.91 -3.06 -13.83
N THR A 289 -25.87 -2.50 -15.03
CA THR A 289 -26.79 -2.78 -16.13
C THR A 289 -26.72 -4.23 -16.62
N GLY A 290 -27.74 -4.65 -17.38
CA GLY A 290 -27.91 -6.04 -17.83
C GLY A 290 -26.70 -6.60 -18.59
N HIS A 291 -26.17 -5.86 -19.56
CA HIS A 291 -25.03 -6.31 -20.36
C HIS A 291 -23.74 -6.47 -19.53
N ILE A 292 -23.47 -5.56 -18.59
CA ILE A 292 -22.31 -5.65 -17.69
C ILE A 292 -22.45 -6.87 -16.79
N LEU A 293 -23.63 -7.07 -16.20
CA LEU A 293 -23.89 -8.17 -15.29
C LEU A 293 -23.83 -9.53 -16.00
N ALA A 294 -24.35 -9.63 -17.23
CA ALA A 294 -24.29 -10.83 -18.06
C ALA A 294 -22.84 -11.18 -18.42
N ALA A 295 -22.04 -10.19 -18.84
CA ALA A 295 -20.63 -10.37 -19.15
C ALA A 295 -19.84 -10.90 -17.94
N ALA A 296 -20.02 -10.29 -16.77
CA ALA A 296 -19.39 -10.75 -15.54
C ALA A 296 -19.86 -12.16 -15.12
N SER A 297 -21.17 -12.43 -15.21
CA SER A 297 -21.77 -13.70 -14.78
C SER A 297 -21.31 -14.88 -15.63
N GLN A 298 -21.19 -14.69 -16.94
CA GLN A 298 -20.68 -15.71 -17.86
C GLN A 298 -19.18 -15.95 -17.62
N LEU A 299 -18.40 -14.88 -17.42
CA LEU A 299 -16.97 -15.01 -17.12
C LEU A 299 -16.76 -15.89 -15.89
N ILE A 300 -17.44 -15.61 -14.77
CA ILE A 300 -17.28 -16.33 -13.50
C ILE A 300 -17.93 -17.73 -13.49
N ALA A 301 -18.77 -18.06 -14.48
CA ALA A 301 -19.37 -19.39 -14.61
C ALA A 301 -18.35 -20.50 -14.94
N HIS A 302 -17.18 -20.13 -15.47
CA HIS A 302 -16.10 -21.07 -15.79
C HIS A 302 -15.34 -21.58 -14.54
N ASN A 303 -15.53 -20.98 -13.36
CA ASN A 303 -14.95 -21.49 -12.11
C ASN A 303 -15.74 -22.68 -11.57
N ARG A 304 -15.03 -23.75 -11.19
CA ARG A 304 -15.63 -25.02 -10.71
C ARG A 304 -15.94 -24.97 -9.21
N GLY A 305 -15.14 -24.27 -8.42
CA GLY A 305 -15.30 -24.14 -6.96
C GLY A 305 -16.21 -22.97 -6.54
N ARG A 306 -17.52 -23.01 -6.83
CA ARG A 306 -18.46 -21.91 -6.51
C ARG A 306 -19.76 -22.38 -5.86
N LEU A 307 -20.28 -21.59 -4.91
CA LEU A 307 -21.68 -21.70 -4.49
C LEU A 307 -22.58 -21.21 -5.63
N GLY A 308 -23.48 -22.06 -6.10
CA GLY A 308 -24.43 -21.73 -7.17
C GLY A 308 -25.29 -20.53 -6.78
N LYS A 309 -25.12 -19.42 -7.49
CA LYS A 309 -25.95 -18.22 -7.43
C LYS A 309 -26.03 -17.60 -8.81
N THR A 310 -27.19 -17.11 -9.19
CA THR A 310 -27.40 -16.45 -10.48
C THR A 310 -27.76 -15.01 -10.21
N LEU A 311 -26.90 -14.07 -10.59
CA LEU A 311 -27.20 -12.66 -10.40
C LEU A 311 -28.11 -12.16 -11.53
N PHE A 312 -29.11 -11.36 -11.17
CA PHE A 312 -29.97 -10.64 -12.12
C PHE A 312 -30.10 -9.17 -11.72
N THR A 313 -30.47 -8.30 -12.67
CA THR A 313 -30.74 -6.88 -12.43
C THR A 313 -32.11 -6.52 -12.98
N ASP A 314 -32.78 -5.57 -12.33
CA ASP A 314 -34.04 -4.98 -12.82
C ASP A 314 -33.79 -3.66 -13.56
N ASP A 315 -32.52 -3.26 -13.68
CA ASP A 315 -32.10 -2.10 -14.44
C ASP A 315 -32.18 -2.37 -15.95
N ASP A 316 -32.01 -1.34 -16.77
CA ASP A 316 -31.95 -1.54 -18.22
C ASP A 316 -30.75 -2.39 -18.66
N GLU A 317 -30.79 -2.88 -19.90
CA GLU A 317 -29.66 -3.64 -20.49
C GLU A 317 -28.39 -2.79 -20.58
N GLY A 318 -28.52 -1.46 -20.62
CA GLY A 318 -27.44 -0.50 -20.73
C GLY A 318 -26.61 -0.65 -22.00
N HIS A 319 -25.39 -0.12 -21.95
CA HIS A 319 -24.42 -0.28 -23.03
C HIS A 319 -23.72 -1.63 -22.95
N ARG A 320 -23.46 -2.23 -24.11
CA ARG A 320 -22.59 -3.41 -24.21
C ARG A 320 -21.19 -3.08 -23.72
N VAL A 321 -20.53 -4.08 -23.15
CA VAL A 321 -19.13 -3.96 -22.70
C VAL A 321 -18.27 -3.77 -23.95
N LYS A 322 -17.50 -2.68 -24.00
CA LYS A 322 -16.63 -2.41 -25.16
C LYS A 322 -15.31 -3.13 -24.98
N VAL A 323 -14.84 -3.85 -25.99
CA VAL A 323 -13.52 -4.50 -26.00
C VAL A 323 -12.69 -3.92 -27.15
N ARG A 324 -11.51 -3.36 -26.86
CA ARG A 324 -10.63 -2.74 -27.86
C ARG A 324 -9.19 -3.24 -27.80
N GLY A 325 -8.65 -3.57 -28.97
CA GLY A 325 -7.23 -3.90 -29.14
C GLY A 325 -6.44 -2.69 -29.62
N VAL A 326 -5.29 -2.42 -28.98
CA VAL A 326 -4.36 -1.34 -29.34
C VAL A 326 -2.95 -1.87 -29.59
N TRP A 327 -2.09 -1.03 -30.15
CA TRP A 327 -0.71 -1.44 -30.48
C TRP A 327 0.15 -1.66 -29.22
N ASP A 328 0.17 -0.69 -28.31
CA ASP A 328 1.00 -0.70 -27.11
C ASP A 328 0.32 -0.05 -25.89
N GLY A 329 1.00 -0.07 -24.75
CA GLY A 329 0.50 0.53 -23.51
C GLY A 329 0.31 2.05 -23.59
N GLU A 330 1.11 2.76 -24.38
CA GLU A 330 0.92 4.20 -24.60
C GLU A 330 -0.32 4.49 -25.45
N ALA A 331 -0.57 3.68 -26.49
CA ALA A 331 -1.80 3.73 -27.27
C ALA A 331 -3.03 3.43 -26.41
N GLU A 332 -2.90 2.49 -25.46
CA GLU A 332 -3.94 2.21 -24.48
C GLU A 332 -4.24 3.42 -23.60
N ALA A 333 -3.20 4.08 -23.09
CA ALA A 333 -3.35 5.29 -22.29
C ALA A 333 -3.98 6.45 -23.08
N ARG A 334 -3.59 6.63 -24.36
CA ARG A 334 -4.21 7.61 -25.26
C ARG A 334 -5.71 7.33 -25.43
N LEU A 335 -6.06 6.09 -25.79
CA LEU A 335 -7.45 5.67 -25.98
C LEU A 335 -8.32 5.91 -24.74
N VAL A 336 -7.80 5.58 -23.55
CA VAL A 336 -8.50 5.78 -22.28
C VAL A 336 -8.67 7.27 -21.97
N ALA A 337 -7.64 8.09 -22.20
CA ALA A 337 -7.72 9.52 -21.96
C ALA A 337 -8.72 10.21 -22.89
N ASP A 338 -8.69 9.90 -24.19
CA ASP A 338 -9.61 10.47 -25.19
C ASP A 338 -11.07 10.11 -24.84
N ASP A 339 -11.30 8.90 -24.35
CA ASP A 339 -12.60 8.44 -23.88
C ASP A 339 -13.10 9.15 -22.61
N ILE A 340 -12.20 9.47 -21.69
CA ILE A 340 -12.50 10.23 -20.47
C ILE A 340 -12.85 11.67 -20.85
N GLU A 341 -12.09 12.29 -21.76
CA GLU A 341 -12.39 13.64 -22.24
C GLU A 341 -13.74 13.66 -22.95
N ALA A 342 -14.05 12.67 -23.80
CA ALA A 342 -15.36 12.55 -24.43
C ALA A 342 -16.50 12.37 -23.41
N TRP A 343 -16.26 11.63 -22.33
CA TRP A 343 -17.21 11.50 -21.22
C TRP A 343 -17.47 12.86 -20.56
N VAL A 344 -16.42 13.60 -20.21
CA VAL A 344 -16.55 14.92 -19.56
C VAL A 344 -17.18 15.95 -20.50
N GLN A 345 -16.84 15.93 -21.79
CA GLN A 345 -17.47 16.77 -22.81
C GLN A 345 -18.98 16.51 -22.92
N SER A 346 -19.46 15.33 -22.54
CA SER A 346 -20.90 15.03 -22.46
C SER A 346 -21.59 15.57 -21.19
N ASN A 347 -21.00 16.57 -20.54
CA ASN A 347 -21.47 17.21 -19.30
C ASN A 347 -21.49 16.25 -18.10
N ARG A 348 -20.46 15.41 -18.01
CA ARG A 348 -20.21 14.44 -16.92
C ARG A 348 -18.92 14.82 -16.20
N SER A 349 -18.63 14.17 -15.08
CA SER A 349 -17.48 14.53 -14.21
C SER A 349 -16.35 13.50 -14.27
N TYR A 350 -15.12 13.93 -14.00
CA TYR A 350 -13.95 13.05 -13.95
C TYR A 350 -14.05 12.01 -12.81
N ALA A 351 -14.70 12.37 -11.70
CA ALA A 351 -14.94 11.51 -10.54
C ALA A 351 -15.85 10.31 -10.84
N GLU A 352 -16.59 10.36 -11.95
CA GLU A 352 -17.40 9.23 -12.42
C GLU A 352 -16.58 8.18 -13.19
N CYS A 353 -15.32 8.46 -13.47
CA CYS A 353 -14.42 7.60 -14.23
C CYS A 353 -13.42 6.87 -13.31
N ALA A 354 -13.20 5.59 -13.58
CA ALA A 354 -12.13 4.82 -12.95
C ALA A 354 -11.34 3.96 -13.93
N VAL A 355 -10.01 3.92 -13.76
CA VAL A 355 -9.08 3.05 -14.51
C VAL A 355 -8.52 2.02 -13.55
N LEU A 356 -8.83 0.74 -13.81
CA LEU A 356 -8.51 -0.37 -12.92
C LEU A 356 -7.50 -1.33 -13.57
N VAL A 357 -6.25 -1.27 -13.13
CA VAL A 357 -5.15 -2.09 -13.65
C VAL A 357 -4.93 -3.37 -12.83
N ARG A 358 -4.32 -4.39 -13.43
CA ARG A 358 -3.95 -5.62 -12.70
C ARG A 358 -2.69 -5.44 -11.86
N ALA A 359 -1.70 -4.71 -12.37
CA ALA A 359 -0.41 -4.51 -11.73
C ALA A 359 -0.06 -3.02 -11.68
N ALA A 360 0.60 -2.60 -10.59
CA ALA A 360 0.83 -1.19 -10.30
C ALA A 360 1.73 -0.48 -11.32
N TRP A 361 2.61 -1.20 -12.00
CA TRP A 361 3.47 -0.64 -13.06
C TRP A 361 2.67 -0.17 -14.29
N GLN A 362 1.49 -0.76 -14.54
CA GLN A 362 0.62 -0.34 -15.66
C GLN A 362 0.05 1.06 -15.46
N MET A 363 -0.05 1.55 -14.21
CA MET A 363 -0.61 2.87 -13.91
C MET A 363 0.21 4.00 -14.55
N ARG A 364 1.53 3.81 -14.68
CA ARG A 364 2.46 4.85 -15.12
C ARG A 364 2.09 5.46 -16.48
N ALA A 365 1.78 4.64 -17.49
CA ALA A 365 1.40 5.14 -18.81
C ALA A 365 0.13 6.02 -18.76
N PHE A 366 -0.81 5.71 -17.86
CA PHE A 366 -2.00 6.52 -17.63
C PHE A 366 -1.67 7.80 -16.86
N GLU A 367 -0.86 7.72 -15.80
CA GLU A 367 -0.39 8.89 -15.04
C GLU A 367 0.30 9.90 -15.96
N GLU A 368 1.28 9.46 -16.76
CA GLU A 368 1.99 10.31 -17.73
C GLU A 368 1.03 10.95 -18.74
N ARG A 369 0.10 10.17 -19.30
CA ARG A 369 -0.87 10.71 -20.27
C ARG A 369 -1.83 11.71 -19.64
N PHE A 370 -2.31 11.44 -18.43
CA PHE A 370 -3.20 12.34 -17.70
C PHE A 370 -2.49 13.65 -17.33
N LEU A 371 -1.24 13.58 -16.89
CA LEU A 371 -0.41 14.77 -16.64
C LEU A 371 -0.21 15.60 -17.91
N MET A 372 0.14 14.97 -19.03
CA MET A 372 0.33 15.66 -20.32
C MET A 372 -0.93 16.40 -20.79
N LEU A 373 -2.11 15.81 -20.58
CA LEU A 373 -3.40 16.39 -20.97
C LEU A 373 -4.03 17.25 -19.87
N ARG A 374 -3.41 17.35 -18.69
CA ARG A 374 -3.98 17.99 -17.50
C ARG A 374 -5.34 17.40 -17.09
N ILE A 375 -5.51 16.09 -17.26
CA ILE A 375 -6.65 15.36 -16.72
C ILE A 375 -6.43 15.16 -15.22
N PRO A 376 -7.31 15.68 -14.35
CA PRO A 376 -7.15 15.54 -12.91
C PRO A 376 -7.35 14.07 -12.49
N TYR A 377 -6.40 13.52 -11.73
CA TYR A 377 -6.48 12.12 -11.27
C TYR A 377 -5.98 11.93 -9.83
N LYS A 378 -6.43 10.84 -9.22
CA LYS A 378 -5.96 10.37 -7.92
C LYS A 378 -5.75 8.86 -7.91
N VAL A 379 -4.73 8.41 -7.20
CA VAL A 379 -4.41 6.99 -7.03
C VAL A 379 -5.08 6.47 -5.76
N ILE A 380 -5.85 5.38 -5.86
CA ILE A 380 -6.48 4.71 -4.71
C ILE A 380 -5.65 3.51 -4.28
N GLY A 381 -5.31 3.45 -2.99
CA GLY A 381 -4.67 2.30 -2.36
C GLY A 381 -3.14 2.32 -2.34
N GLY A 382 -2.53 3.50 -2.56
CA GLY A 382 -1.09 3.72 -2.43
C GLY A 382 -0.67 5.12 -2.88
N PRO A 383 0.56 5.55 -2.57
CA PRO A 383 1.10 6.82 -3.06
C PRO A 383 1.27 6.80 -4.59
N ARG A 384 1.23 7.98 -5.24
CA ARG A 384 1.49 8.12 -6.69
C ARG A 384 2.90 7.64 -7.05
N PHE A 385 3.18 7.37 -8.32
CA PHE A 385 4.45 6.75 -8.72
C PHE A 385 5.69 7.49 -8.16
N PHE A 386 5.75 8.82 -8.33
CA PHE A 386 6.85 9.66 -7.86
C PHE A 386 6.87 9.89 -6.34
N GLU A 387 5.81 9.47 -5.64
CA GLU A 387 5.69 9.60 -4.19
C GLU A 387 6.16 8.35 -3.43
N ARG A 388 6.38 7.24 -4.13
CA ARG A 388 6.83 5.97 -3.52
C ARG A 388 8.21 6.13 -2.90
N ALA A 389 8.41 5.55 -1.72
CA ALA A 389 9.65 5.68 -0.95
C ALA A 389 10.90 5.35 -1.77
N GLU A 390 10.90 4.23 -2.49
CA GLU A 390 12.02 3.80 -3.32
C GLU A 390 12.30 4.74 -4.51
N VAL A 391 11.25 5.32 -5.08
CA VAL A 391 11.38 6.27 -6.19
C VAL A 391 11.94 7.60 -5.69
N ARG A 392 11.43 8.10 -4.55
CA ARG A 392 11.93 9.31 -3.90
C ARG A 392 13.38 9.17 -3.43
N ASP A 393 13.77 8.00 -2.92
CA ASP A 393 15.15 7.73 -2.54
C ASP A 393 16.08 7.78 -3.76
N ALA A 394 15.70 7.09 -4.84
CA ALA A 394 16.45 7.12 -6.10
C ALA A 394 16.58 8.55 -6.65
N HIS A 395 15.50 9.34 -6.62
CA HIS A 395 15.54 10.75 -6.99
C HIS A 395 16.43 11.59 -6.09
N ALA A 396 16.44 11.36 -4.78
CA ALA A 396 17.31 12.08 -3.86
C ALA A 396 18.79 11.83 -4.15
N TYR A 397 19.19 10.59 -4.50
CA TYR A 397 20.55 10.34 -4.99
C TYR A 397 20.86 11.16 -6.25
N LEU A 398 19.97 11.13 -7.25
CA LEU A 398 20.16 11.84 -8.52
C LEU A 398 20.20 13.36 -8.34
N ARG A 399 19.35 13.91 -7.47
CA ARG A 399 19.33 15.33 -7.09
C ARG A 399 20.63 15.72 -6.41
N LEU A 400 21.14 14.90 -5.49
CA LEU A 400 22.39 15.17 -4.78
C LEU A 400 23.63 15.11 -5.69
N ILE A 401 23.59 14.23 -6.71
CA ILE A 401 24.62 14.19 -7.76
C ILE A 401 24.57 15.46 -8.62
N ARG A 402 23.37 15.95 -8.97
CA ARG A 402 23.25 17.22 -9.71
C ARG A 402 23.70 18.41 -8.83
N SER A 403 23.16 18.50 -7.62
CA SER A 403 23.35 19.60 -6.67
C SER A 403 23.77 19.09 -5.30
N GLU A 404 25.03 19.36 -4.93
CA GLU A 404 25.56 18.97 -3.60
C GLU A 404 24.92 19.73 -2.45
N ASP A 405 24.34 20.89 -2.76
CA ASP A 405 23.74 21.80 -1.77
C ASP A 405 22.28 21.44 -1.47
N ASP A 406 21.79 20.33 -2.03
CA ASP A 406 20.47 19.78 -1.75
C ASP A 406 20.46 19.00 -0.41
N ASP A 407 20.37 19.74 0.68
CA ASP A 407 20.38 19.19 2.05
C ASP A 407 19.23 18.21 2.31
N LEU A 408 18.08 18.44 1.69
CA LEU A 408 16.90 17.58 1.83
C LEU A 408 17.15 16.22 1.19
N ALA A 409 17.74 16.22 0.00
CA ALA A 409 18.17 15.00 -0.66
C ALA A 409 19.28 14.30 0.15
N PHE A 410 20.27 15.05 0.62
CA PHE A 410 21.36 14.52 1.46
C PHE A 410 20.82 13.78 2.69
N GLU A 411 19.97 14.44 3.48
CA GLU A 411 19.44 13.87 4.71
C GLU A 411 18.57 12.63 4.47
N ARG A 412 17.83 12.59 3.34
CA ARG A 412 17.04 11.42 2.94
C ARG A 412 17.90 10.19 2.65
N VAL A 413 19.02 10.34 1.92
CA VAL A 413 19.78 9.17 1.43
C VAL A 413 21.05 8.84 2.21
N VAL A 414 21.54 9.74 3.08
CA VAL A 414 22.82 9.56 3.80
C VAL A 414 22.88 8.24 4.59
N ASN A 415 21.74 7.77 5.11
CA ASN A 415 21.65 6.51 5.85
C ASN A 415 20.65 5.51 5.24
N GLN A 416 20.34 5.66 3.96
CA GLN A 416 19.44 4.76 3.23
C GLN A 416 20.13 4.24 1.96
N PRO A 417 20.61 2.99 1.91
CA PRO A 417 20.56 1.94 2.94
C PRO A 417 21.33 2.26 4.23
N LYS A 418 21.07 1.50 5.31
CA LYS A 418 21.68 1.71 6.63
C LYS A 418 23.22 1.64 6.57
N ARG A 419 23.88 2.79 6.75
CA ARG A 419 25.34 2.96 6.76
C ARG A 419 25.92 3.16 8.17
N GLY A 420 25.07 3.22 9.19
CA GLY A 420 25.48 3.50 10.57
C GLY A 420 25.63 4.99 10.86
N VAL A 421 25.01 5.85 10.05
CA VAL A 421 24.85 7.28 10.30
C VAL A 421 23.54 7.48 11.05
N GLY A 422 23.62 7.51 12.39
CA GLY A 422 22.44 7.66 13.24
C GLY A 422 21.99 9.12 13.39
N GLU A 423 20.81 9.33 13.99
CA GLU A 423 20.21 10.65 14.22
C GLU A 423 21.16 11.63 14.92
N GLY A 424 21.90 11.19 15.94
CA GLY A 424 22.88 12.04 16.63
C GLY A 424 24.08 12.47 15.77
N THR A 425 24.38 11.75 14.68
CA THR A 425 25.37 12.20 13.68
C THR A 425 24.78 13.27 12.78
N VAL A 426 23.54 13.06 12.31
CA VAL A 426 22.82 14.03 11.47
C VAL A 426 22.60 15.35 12.21
N GLN A 427 22.25 15.31 13.49
CA GLN A 427 22.14 16.51 14.34
C GLN A 427 23.47 17.30 14.44
N LYS A 428 24.61 16.61 14.49
CA LYS A 428 25.94 17.26 14.47
C LYS A 428 26.23 17.90 13.12
N LEU A 429 25.83 17.26 12.02
CA LEU A 429 25.96 17.83 10.67
C LEU A 429 25.16 19.14 10.56
N HIS A 430 23.91 19.15 11.02
CA HIS A 430 23.05 20.34 11.07
C HIS A 430 23.66 21.47 11.92
N ALA A 431 24.10 21.13 13.14
CA ALA A 431 24.74 22.09 14.04
C ALA A 431 26.01 22.72 13.42
N HIS A 432 26.81 21.92 12.72
CA HIS A 432 28.03 22.38 12.05
C HIS A 432 27.74 23.17 10.75
N ALA A 433 26.67 22.82 10.04
CA ALA A 433 26.17 23.58 8.89
C ALA A 433 25.56 24.94 9.28
N GLY A 434 25.24 25.12 10.56
CA GLY A 434 24.52 26.27 11.09
C GLY A 434 23.02 26.23 10.74
N LYS A 435 22.48 25.07 10.37
CA LYS A 435 21.09 24.90 9.93
C LYS A 435 20.27 24.19 11.00
N PRO A 436 19.01 24.60 11.25
CA PRO A 436 18.12 23.83 12.11
C PRO A 436 17.82 22.47 11.43
N PRO A 437 17.71 21.38 12.20
CA PRO A 437 17.40 20.06 11.65
C PRO A 437 16.01 20.03 11.00
N VAL A 438 15.92 19.49 9.79
CA VAL A 438 14.63 19.27 9.11
C VAL A 438 14.03 17.97 9.67
N ARG A 439 12.82 18.03 10.22
CA ARG A 439 12.12 16.83 10.70
C ARG A 439 11.28 16.22 9.58
N PHE A 440 11.67 15.05 9.08
CA PHE A 440 10.81 14.25 8.21
C PHE A 440 9.64 13.69 9.04
N VAL A 441 8.40 14.10 8.71
CA VAL A 441 7.22 13.73 9.49
C VAL A 441 6.74 12.30 9.17
N THR A 442 7.07 11.74 8.01
CA THR A 442 6.81 10.33 7.63
C THR A 442 7.73 9.87 6.49
N ASP A 443 7.88 8.55 6.29
CA ASP A 443 8.62 7.97 5.14
C ASP A 443 8.01 8.33 3.76
N ASN A 444 6.75 8.83 3.73
CA ASN A 444 5.99 9.10 2.50
C ASN A 444 5.27 10.48 2.44
N GLY A 445 5.45 11.40 3.38
CA GLY A 445 4.77 12.72 3.36
C GLY A 445 5.57 13.83 2.66
N PRO A 446 4.91 14.89 2.14
CA PRO A 446 5.63 16.11 1.79
C PRO A 446 6.24 16.77 3.03
N LEU A 447 7.23 17.63 2.80
CA LEU A 447 7.93 18.38 3.84
C LEU A 447 6.97 19.38 4.48
N PHE A 448 6.45 19.04 5.66
CA PHE A 448 5.64 19.97 6.45
C PHE A 448 6.50 20.68 7.48
N ASP A 449 6.36 22.00 7.54
CA ASP A 449 6.76 22.76 8.72
C ASP A 449 5.78 22.46 9.87
N ALA A 450 6.30 22.03 11.02
CA ALA A 450 5.49 21.56 12.15
C ALA A 450 4.77 22.68 12.92
N GLU A 451 5.13 23.94 12.70
CA GLU A 451 4.50 25.10 13.34
C GLU A 451 3.44 25.75 12.45
N THR A 452 3.59 25.66 11.12
CA THR A 452 2.74 26.40 10.15
C THR A 452 1.87 25.51 9.28
N GLY A 453 2.23 24.23 9.08
CA GLY A 453 1.45 23.30 8.25
C GLY A 453 1.56 23.53 6.74
N GLU A 454 2.43 24.42 6.27
CA GLU A 454 2.67 24.67 4.85
C GLU A 454 3.65 23.65 4.23
N VAL A 455 3.48 23.36 2.94
CA VAL A 455 4.40 22.54 2.15
C VAL A 455 5.66 23.37 1.88
N VAL A 456 6.80 22.96 2.43
CA VAL A 456 8.08 23.64 2.17
C VAL A 456 8.55 23.28 0.76
N THR A 457 8.08 24.03 -0.24
CA THR A 457 8.52 23.91 -1.64
C THR A 457 9.79 24.71 -1.94
N GLN A 458 10.21 25.61 -1.05
CA GLN A 458 11.40 26.46 -1.25
C GLN A 458 12.22 26.59 0.04
N GLN A 459 13.55 26.64 -0.10
CA GLN A 459 14.44 27.08 0.99
C GLN A 459 13.99 28.47 1.47
N PRO A 460 13.97 28.75 2.79
CA PRO A 460 13.59 30.07 3.27
C PRO A 460 14.49 31.15 2.65
N GLU A 461 13.88 32.14 2.00
CA GLU A 461 14.60 33.30 1.47
C GLU A 461 15.34 34.01 2.60
N THR A 462 16.61 34.32 2.37
CA THR A 462 17.52 34.84 3.40
C THR A 462 17.13 36.29 3.72
N PRO A 463 16.75 36.62 4.97
CA PRO A 463 16.66 38.02 5.38
C PRO A 463 18.07 38.60 5.38
N GLY A 464 18.25 39.73 4.69
CA GLY A 464 19.55 40.36 4.45
C GLY A 464 20.48 40.39 5.67
N GLY A 465 21.60 39.68 5.57
CA GLY A 465 22.65 39.67 6.57
C GLY A 465 23.61 38.50 6.32
N ALA A 466 24.89 38.80 6.08
CA ALA A 466 25.90 37.87 5.57
C ALA A 466 26.25 36.70 6.52
N THR A 467 25.41 35.66 6.56
CA THR A 467 25.80 34.34 7.08
C THR A 467 25.41 33.30 6.04
N ARG A 468 26.36 32.90 5.18
CA ARG A 468 26.14 31.87 4.16
C ARG A 468 26.12 30.51 4.89
N PHE A 469 24.93 29.99 5.18
CA PHE A 469 24.81 28.65 5.77
C PHE A 469 25.48 27.61 4.86
N ARG A 470 26.23 26.66 5.44
CA ARG A 470 26.92 25.60 4.66
C ARG A 470 25.92 24.51 4.29
N SER A 471 26.15 23.77 3.21
CA SER A 471 25.38 22.55 2.94
C SER A 471 25.76 21.42 3.90
N LEU A 472 24.85 20.48 4.11
CA LEU A 472 25.07 19.28 4.92
C LEU A 472 26.19 18.41 4.34
N ALA A 473 26.31 18.35 3.01
CA ALA A 473 27.43 17.68 2.35
C ALA A 473 28.78 18.35 2.70
N ALA A 474 28.85 19.69 2.64
CA ALA A 474 30.05 20.43 3.05
C ALA A 474 30.35 20.24 4.55
N ALA A 475 29.34 20.30 5.41
CA ALA A 475 29.50 20.05 6.84
C ALA A 475 29.97 18.61 7.12
N ALA A 476 29.48 17.63 6.38
CA ALA A 476 29.93 16.25 6.48
C ALA A 476 31.38 16.07 6.05
N ARG A 477 31.80 16.72 4.94
CA ARG A 477 33.21 16.71 4.51
C ARG A 477 34.13 17.23 5.59
N GLU A 478 33.80 18.37 6.20
CA GLU A 478 34.60 18.96 7.26
C GLU A 478 34.61 18.12 8.54
N LEU A 479 33.43 17.69 9.02
CA LEU A 479 33.34 16.89 10.24
C LEU A 479 34.03 15.53 10.11
N THR A 480 34.07 14.94 8.91
CA THR A 480 34.81 13.70 8.70
C THR A 480 36.33 13.87 8.80
N LEU A 481 36.87 15.09 8.81
CA LEU A 481 38.29 15.38 9.09
C LEU A 481 38.57 15.53 10.58
N THR A 482 37.55 15.55 11.43
CA THR A 482 37.65 15.73 12.88
C THR A 482 37.39 14.43 13.65
N ASP A 483 37.65 14.44 14.97
CA ASP A 483 37.31 13.36 15.91
C ASP A 483 35.94 13.54 16.58
N GLU A 484 35.12 14.49 16.10
CA GLU A 484 33.81 14.80 16.71
C GLU A 484 32.73 13.75 16.41
N LEU A 485 32.91 12.95 15.34
CA LEU A 485 32.01 11.88 14.95
C LEU A 485 32.54 10.50 15.40
N PRO A 486 31.66 9.57 15.84
CA PRO A 486 32.07 8.20 16.12
C PRO A 486 32.78 7.56 14.90
N LEU A 487 33.82 6.76 15.14
CA LEU A 487 34.65 6.18 14.08
C LEU A 487 33.83 5.47 12.99
N LYS A 488 32.81 4.70 13.37
CA LYS A 488 31.93 4.00 12.43
C LYS A 488 31.14 4.96 11.53
N ALA A 489 30.56 6.01 12.11
CA ALA A 489 29.79 7.01 11.37
C ALA A 489 30.70 7.86 10.45
N ARG A 490 31.89 8.23 10.94
CA ARG A 490 32.89 8.96 10.16
C ARG A 490 33.37 8.18 8.95
N THR A 491 33.72 6.90 9.12
CA THR A 491 34.15 6.04 8.00
C THR A 491 33.04 5.87 6.98
N ALA A 492 31.80 5.65 7.43
CA ALA A 492 30.64 5.50 6.56
C ALA A 492 30.32 6.78 5.76
N LEU A 493 30.32 7.94 6.41
CA LEU A 493 30.11 9.24 5.75
C LEU A 493 31.21 9.54 4.72
N ARG A 494 32.47 9.25 5.06
CA ARG A 494 33.57 9.46 4.12
C ARG A 494 33.45 8.57 2.88
N ALA A 495 33.08 7.29 3.06
CA ALA A 495 32.82 6.39 1.93
C ALA A 495 31.68 6.92 1.04
N PHE A 496 30.56 7.31 1.66
CA PHE A 496 29.41 7.87 0.94
C PHE A 496 29.74 9.15 0.16
N LEU A 497 30.48 10.09 0.76
CA LEU A 497 30.90 11.33 0.09
C LEU A 497 31.84 11.05 -1.10
N ASN A 498 32.75 10.09 -0.96
CA ASN A 498 33.63 9.68 -2.06
C ASN A 498 32.85 9.02 -3.20
N ASP A 499 31.81 8.23 -2.90
CA ASP A 499 30.94 7.64 -3.91
C ASP A 499 30.14 8.74 -4.64
N LEU A 500 29.63 9.76 -3.92
CA LEU A 500 28.98 10.91 -4.54
C LEU A 500 29.92 11.65 -5.50
N ASP A 501 31.17 11.92 -5.10
CA ASP A 501 32.16 12.56 -5.97
C ASP A 501 32.39 11.73 -7.24
N ARG A 502 32.57 10.41 -7.09
CA ARG A 502 32.73 9.48 -8.22
C ARG A 502 31.52 9.51 -9.16
N TRP A 503 30.29 9.49 -8.62
CA TRP A 503 29.07 9.53 -9.44
C TRP A 503 28.89 10.87 -10.15
N ARG A 504 29.32 11.98 -9.53
CA ARG A 504 29.29 13.32 -10.15
C ARG A 504 30.28 13.47 -11.29
N ASP A 505 31.46 12.87 -11.18
CA ASP A 505 32.39 12.84 -12.30
C ASP A 505 31.86 11.95 -13.43
N LYS A 506 31.32 10.77 -13.10
CA LYS A 506 30.69 9.88 -14.07
C LYS A 506 29.52 10.52 -14.82
N SER A 507 28.69 11.33 -14.16
CA SER A 507 27.50 11.94 -14.78
C SER A 507 27.83 12.85 -15.97
N ARG A 508 29.09 13.26 -16.13
CA ARG A 508 29.58 14.03 -17.28
C ARG A 508 29.98 13.17 -18.48
N GLU A 509 30.15 11.86 -18.28
CA GLU A 509 30.70 10.92 -19.26
C GLU A 509 29.66 9.91 -19.76
N ILE A 510 28.69 9.55 -18.92
CA ILE A 510 27.68 8.51 -19.21
C ILE A 510 26.27 9.08 -19.29
N SER A 511 25.35 8.30 -19.87
CA SER A 511 23.93 8.67 -19.90
C SER A 511 23.33 8.71 -18.49
N HIS A 512 22.31 9.53 -18.27
CA HIS A 512 21.59 9.61 -16.99
C HIS A 512 20.85 8.33 -16.63
N VAL A 513 20.49 7.50 -17.61
CA VAL A 513 19.92 6.16 -17.40
C VAL A 513 20.97 5.22 -16.80
N GLU A 514 22.15 5.13 -17.44
CA GLU A 514 23.26 4.31 -16.96
C GLU A 514 23.77 4.79 -15.59
N LEU A 515 23.82 6.12 -15.39
CA LEU A 515 24.14 6.72 -14.10
C LEU A 515 23.18 6.25 -13.00
N ALA A 516 21.86 6.25 -13.25
CA ALA A 516 20.88 5.81 -12.27
C ALA A 516 21.05 4.33 -11.90
N GLU A 517 21.34 3.46 -12.87
CA GLU A 517 21.63 2.04 -12.61
C GLU A 517 22.87 1.87 -11.73
N ILE A 518 23.97 2.54 -12.07
CA ILE A 518 25.22 2.49 -11.31
C ILE A 518 24.99 2.99 -9.88
N VAL A 519 24.27 4.09 -9.69
CA VAL A 519 24.01 4.68 -8.38
C VAL A 519 23.14 3.75 -7.52
N LEU A 520 22.08 3.16 -8.07
CA LEU A 520 21.20 2.25 -7.33
C LEU A 520 21.93 0.97 -6.89
N ASP A 521 22.83 0.47 -7.72
CA ASP A 521 23.62 -0.73 -7.40
C ASP A 521 24.79 -0.42 -6.45
N GLU A 522 25.64 0.57 -6.76
CA GLU A 522 26.82 0.91 -5.95
C GLU A 522 26.47 1.51 -4.59
N SER A 523 25.32 2.19 -4.46
CA SER A 523 24.82 2.66 -3.15
C SER A 523 24.40 1.50 -2.23
N GLY A 524 24.22 0.30 -2.77
CA GLY A 524 23.68 -0.87 -2.09
C GLY A 524 22.15 -0.87 -2.01
N TYR A 525 21.46 0.06 -2.66
CA TYR A 525 19.99 0.19 -2.58
C TYR A 525 19.28 -1.02 -3.20
N THR A 526 19.70 -1.43 -4.40
CA THR A 526 19.17 -2.62 -5.06
C THR A 526 19.41 -3.88 -4.23
N GLU A 527 20.59 -4.02 -3.63
CA GLU A 527 20.94 -5.17 -2.77
C GLU A 527 20.10 -5.19 -1.49
N MET A 528 19.89 -4.03 -0.85
CA MET A 528 19.01 -3.90 0.32
C MET A 528 17.60 -4.41 0.01
N LEU A 529 17.02 -4.02 -1.12
CA LEU A 529 15.68 -4.47 -1.53
C LEU A 529 15.67 -5.95 -1.94
N ARG A 530 16.72 -6.48 -2.58
CA ARG A 530 16.81 -7.92 -2.91
C ARG A 530 16.90 -8.80 -1.66
N ASN A 531 17.54 -8.30 -0.62
CA ASN A 531 17.68 -9.00 0.66
C ASN A 531 16.44 -8.86 1.55
N ASP A 532 15.53 -7.94 1.23
CA ASP A 532 14.23 -7.82 1.88
C ASP A 532 13.32 -8.99 1.49
N LYS A 533 12.83 -9.72 2.51
CA LYS A 533 11.94 -10.87 2.35
C LYS A 533 10.46 -10.49 2.39
N SER A 534 10.15 -9.20 2.48
CA SER A 534 8.78 -8.72 2.46
C SER A 534 8.12 -9.02 1.10
N PRO A 535 6.80 -9.29 1.06
CA PRO A 535 6.08 -9.48 -0.20
C PRO A 535 6.16 -8.26 -1.16
N GLN A 536 6.45 -7.07 -0.61
CA GLN A 536 6.49 -5.80 -1.33
C GLN A 536 7.85 -5.52 -1.98
N ALA A 537 8.93 -6.14 -1.48
CA ALA A 537 10.31 -5.91 -1.95
C ALA A 537 10.44 -6.07 -3.47
N GLN A 538 9.80 -7.10 -4.01
CA GLN A 538 9.79 -7.38 -5.45
C GLN A 538 9.12 -6.24 -6.23
N THR A 539 7.97 -5.74 -5.75
CA THR A 539 7.27 -4.60 -6.38
C THR A 539 8.11 -3.33 -6.32
N ARG A 540 8.84 -3.08 -5.22
CA ARG A 540 9.75 -1.93 -5.11
C ARG A 540 10.90 -2.02 -6.13
N LEU A 541 11.47 -3.21 -6.31
CA LEU A 541 12.49 -3.45 -7.35
C LEU A 541 11.94 -3.24 -8.76
N GLU A 542 10.70 -3.64 -9.02
CA GLU A 542 10.02 -3.39 -10.29
C GLU A 542 9.80 -1.88 -10.52
N ASN A 543 9.41 -1.14 -9.48
CA ASN A 543 9.25 0.32 -9.54
C ASN A 543 10.57 1.04 -9.87
N LEU A 544 11.69 0.59 -9.31
CA LEU A 544 13.02 1.16 -9.63
C LEU A 544 13.45 0.87 -11.07
N LYS A 545 13.18 -0.33 -11.59
CA LYS A 545 13.45 -0.64 -13.01
C LYS A 545 12.61 0.24 -13.93
N GLU A 546 11.34 0.42 -13.58
CA GLU A 546 10.43 1.29 -14.31
C GLU A 546 10.88 2.76 -14.27
N LEU A 547 11.43 3.21 -13.13
CA LEU A 547 12.03 4.53 -12.99
C LEU A 547 13.22 4.72 -13.94
N VAL A 548 14.18 3.80 -13.93
CA VAL A 548 15.35 3.86 -14.81
C VAL A 548 14.94 3.87 -16.28
N GLN A 549 13.98 3.02 -16.66
CA GLN A 549 13.44 3.00 -18.02
C GLN A 549 12.77 4.32 -18.41
N SER A 550 12.05 4.96 -17.46
CA SER A 550 11.38 6.26 -17.68
C SER A 550 12.34 7.37 -18.06
N MET A 551 13.52 7.34 -17.44
CA MET A 551 14.53 8.37 -17.63
C MET A 551 15.00 8.40 -19.09
N GLY A 552 14.96 7.27 -19.81
CA GLY A 552 15.38 7.18 -21.20
C GLY A 552 14.54 7.99 -22.20
N GLN A 553 13.38 8.52 -21.80
CA GLN A 553 12.56 9.42 -22.63
C GLN A 553 13.09 10.86 -22.67
N TYR A 554 14.04 11.20 -21.81
CA TYR A 554 14.58 12.55 -21.65
C TYR A 554 16.02 12.61 -22.14
N ASP A 555 16.44 13.75 -22.70
CA ASP A 555 17.79 13.91 -23.25
C ASP A 555 18.88 14.06 -22.17
N SER A 556 18.51 14.49 -20.95
CA SER A 556 19.46 14.73 -19.86
C SER A 556 18.84 14.50 -18.49
N LEU A 557 19.69 14.29 -17.48
CA LEU A 557 19.26 14.23 -16.08
C LEU A 557 18.56 15.53 -15.65
N GLU A 558 18.99 16.66 -16.19
CA GLU A 558 18.45 17.97 -15.89
C GLU A 558 17.01 18.12 -16.37
N ALA A 559 16.75 17.78 -17.64
CA ALA A 559 15.41 17.80 -18.23
C ALA A 559 14.46 16.83 -17.52
N TYR A 560 14.96 15.65 -17.13
CA TYR A 560 14.18 14.68 -16.37
C TYR A 560 13.78 15.21 -14.98
N LEU A 561 14.73 15.75 -14.20
CA LEU A 561 14.44 16.26 -12.87
C LEU A 561 13.52 17.49 -12.90
N GLU A 562 13.61 18.33 -13.93
CA GLU A 562 12.68 19.44 -14.15
C GLU A 562 11.26 18.97 -14.45
N HIS A 563 11.12 17.94 -15.30
CA HIS A 563 9.82 17.32 -15.56
C HIS A 563 9.20 16.75 -14.28
N VAL A 564 9.97 15.99 -13.49
CA VAL A 564 9.50 15.42 -12.23
C VAL A 564 9.04 16.50 -11.25
N ALA A 565 9.80 17.60 -11.11
CA ALA A 565 9.42 18.71 -10.24
C ALA A 565 8.07 19.33 -10.66
N LEU A 566 7.89 19.58 -11.96
CA LEU A 566 6.65 20.11 -12.51
C LEU A 566 5.44 19.18 -12.26
N VAL A 567 5.65 17.87 -12.40
CA VAL A 567 4.62 16.86 -12.15
C VAL A 567 4.17 16.88 -10.70
N LEU A 568 5.12 16.92 -9.75
CA LEU A 568 4.83 16.96 -8.32
C LEU A 568 4.10 18.25 -7.90
N ASP A 569 4.37 19.39 -8.56
CA ASP A 569 3.67 20.66 -8.29
C ASP A 569 2.20 20.64 -8.75
N ILE A 570 1.92 20.15 -9.96
CA ILE A 570 0.55 19.98 -10.49
C ILE A 570 -0.27 19.02 -9.59
N GLU A 571 0.42 18.04 -9.04
CA GLU A 571 -0.14 17.00 -8.19
C GLU A 571 -0.61 17.50 -6.81
N ALA A 572 -0.02 18.57 -6.27
CA ALA A 572 -0.39 19.16 -4.98
C ALA A 572 -1.70 19.96 -5.03
N GLU A 573 -2.14 20.39 -6.22
CA GLU A 573 -3.35 21.22 -6.41
C GLU A 573 -4.64 20.40 -6.64
N SER A 574 -4.58 19.05 -6.75
CA SER A 574 -5.72 18.23 -7.22
C SER A 574 -6.72 17.76 -6.14
N GLU A 575 -7.14 18.64 -5.23
CA GLU A 575 -8.33 18.37 -4.40
C GLU A 575 -9.62 18.62 -5.20
N GLY A 576 -10.31 17.57 -5.66
CA GLY A 576 -11.59 17.73 -6.38
C GLY A 576 -12.03 16.57 -7.29
N ASP A 577 -12.65 16.96 -8.40
CA ASP A 577 -13.21 16.11 -9.46
C ASP A 577 -12.10 15.37 -10.22
N ASN A 578 -11.71 14.19 -9.73
CA ASN A 578 -10.56 13.44 -10.23
C ASN A 578 -10.95 12.08 -10.81
N VAL A 579 -10.31 11.69 -11.91
CA VAL A 579 -10.30 10.30 -12.39
C VAL A 579 -9.68 9.40 -11.33
N HIS A 580 -10.30 8.25 -11.08
CA HIS A 580 -9.82 7.29 -10.10
C HIS A 580 -8.90 6.26 -10.75
N LEU A 581 -7.61 6.27 -10.42
CA LEU A 581 -6.66 5.27 -10.89
C LEU A 581 -6.36 4.28 -9.75
N SER A 582 -6.49 2.98 -9.99
CA SER A 582 -6.27 1.99 -8.94
C SER A 582 -5.93 0.60 -9.48
N THR A 583 -5.48 -0.28 -8.60
CA THR A 583 -5.40 -1.71 -8.91
C THR A 583 -6.76 -2.38 -8.69
N LEU A 584 -7.03 -3.46 -9.42
CA LEU A 584 -8.27 -4.25 -9.26
C LEU A 584 -8.51 -4.71 -7.81
N HIS A 585 -7.45 -4.97 -7.04
CA HIS A 585 -7.55 -5.36 -5.63
C HIS A 585 -8.01 -4.22 -4.73
N ALA A 586 -7.47 -3.01 -4.95
CA ALA A 586 -7.81 -1.82 -4.18
C ALA A 586 -9.20 -1.27 -4.52
N ALA A 587 -9.73 -1.61 -5.70
CA ALA A 587 -11.07 -1.23 -6.13
C ALA A 587 -12.22 -2.03 -5.45
N LYS A 588 -11.91 -3.04 -4.64
CA LYS A 588 -12.92 -3.88 -4.00
C LYS A 588 -13.85 -3.05 -3.10
N GLY A 589 -15.15 -3.13 -3.38
CA GLY A 589 -16.18 -2.41 -2.60
C GLY A 589 -16.49 -1.00 -3.12
N LEU A 590 -15.74 -0.51 -4.10
CA LEU A 590 -16.00 0.76 -4.78
C LEU A 590 -16.83 0.55 -6.06
N GLU A 591 -17.36 1.62 -6.64
CA GLU A 591 -18.18 1.59 -7.85
C GLU A 591 -18.17 2.93 -8.58
N TRP A 592 -18.26 2.90 -9.92
CA TRP A 592 -18.23 4.10 -10.78
C TRP A 592 -19.17 3.95 -11.98
N PRO A 593 -19.77 5.04 -12.49
CA PRO A 593 -20.49 5.06 -13.76
C PRO A 593 -19.70 4.45 -14.93
N LEU A 594 -18.46 4.90 -15.13
CA LEU A 594 -17.58 4.44 -16.20
C LEU A 594 -16.31 3.80 -15.66
N VAL A 595 -16.05 2.54 -16.03
CA VAL A 595 -14.84 1.81 -15.64
C VAL A 595 -14.06 1.33 -16.86
N PHE A 596 -12.76 1.63 -16.85
CA PHE A 596 -11.76 1.14 -17.78
C PHE A 596 -10.98 -0.02 -17.16
N LEU A 597 -10.81 -1.07 -17.93
CA LEU A 597 -10.16 -2.32 -17.56
C LEU A 597 -9.02 -2.61 -18.56
N PRO A 598 -7.91 -1.87 -18.49
CA PRO A 598 -6.78 -2.05 -19.40
C PRO A 598 -5.92 -3.28 -19.08
N GLY A 599 -5.16 -3.72 -20.07
CA GLY A 599 -4.18 -4.79 -19.95
C GLY A 599 -4.77 -6.18 -19.76
N TRP A 600 -5.89 -6.47 -20.43
CA TRP A 600 -6.45 -7.83 -20.53
C TRP A 600 -5.65 -8.66 -21.51
N GLU A 601 -4.45 -9.03 -21.09
CA GLU A 601 -3.46 -9.75 -21.88
C GLU A 601 -3.01 -11.02 -21.15
N GLU A 602 -2.67 -12.07 -21.89
CA GLU A 602 -2.03 -13.26 -21.31
C GLU A 602 -0.74 -12.86 -20.57
N GLN A 603 -0.43 -13.60 -19.49
CA GLN A 603 0.69 -13.36 -18.57
C GLN A 603 0.58 -12.11 -17.69
N VAL A 604 -0.11 -11.06 -18.13
CA VAL A 604 -0.39 -9.86 -17.34
C VAL A 604 -1.69 -10.06 -16.55
N PHE A 605 -2.80 -10.31 -17.24
CA PHE A 605 -4.11 -10.56 -16.66
C PHE A 605 -4.89 -11.60 -17.48
N PRO A 606 -4.77 -12.89 -17.16
CA PRO A 606 -4.33 -13.44 -15.87
C PRO A 606 -2.82 -13.40 -15.64
N SER A 607 -2.41 -13.17 -14.38
CA SER A 607 -1.00 -13.17 -13.99
C SER A 607 -0.36 -14.56 -14.14
N GLN A 608 0.70 -14.66 -14.94
CA GLN A 608 1.44 -15.92 -15.14
C GLN A 608 1.94 -16.51 -13.83
N ARG A 609 2.47 -15.65 -12.95
CA ARG A 609 2.97 -16.05 -11.64
C ARG A 609 1.91 -16.69 -10.76
N SER A 610 0.70 -16.13 -10.74
CA SER A 610 -0.42 -16.67 -9.97
C SER A 610 -0.78 -18.09 -10.42
N ILE A 611 -0.73 -18.32 -11.74
CA ILE A 611 -0.97 -19.62 -12.36
C ILE A 611 0.18 -20.60 -12.03
N ASP A 612 1.43 -20.16 -12.12
CA ASP A 612 2.59 -21.02 -11.85
C ASP A 612 2.64 -21.46 -10.37
N GLU A 613 2.27 -20.57 -9.44
CA GLU A 613 2.27 -20.84 -8.00
C GLU A 613 1.08 -21.71 -7.56
N ASN A 614 -0.12 -21.49 -8.12
CA ASN A 614 -1.37 -22.07 -7.60
C ASN A 614 -2.17 -22.89 -8.62
N GLY A 615 -1.66 -23.07 -9.85
CA GLY A 615 -2.29 -23.83 -10.92
C GLY A 615 -3.70 -23.34 -11.26
N GLU A 616 -4.64 -24.28 -11.38
CA GLU A 616 -6.05 -24.01 -11.67
C GLU A 616 -6.68 -23.06 -10.63
N LYS A 617 -6.32 -23.19 -9.35
CA LYS A 617 -6.82 -22.28 -8.29
C LYS A 617 -6.36 -20.84 -8.48
N GLY A 618 -5.13 -20.64 -8.97
CA GLY A 618 -4.60 -19.32 -9.30
C GLY A 618 -5.37 -18.68 -10.45
N LEU A 619 -5.67 -19.46 -11.49
CA LEU A 619 -6.51 -19.00 -12.60
C LEU A 619 -7.93 -18.63 -12.15
N GLU A 620 -8.54 -19.47 -11.29
CA GLU A 620 -9.86 -19.17 -10.73
C GLU A 620 -9.88 -17.87 -9.92
N GLU A 621 -8.80 -17.57 -9.20
CA GLU A 621 -8.66 -16.32 -8.43
C GLU A 621 -8.52 -15.10 -9.35
N GLU A 622 -7.70 -15.18 -10.41
CA GLU A 622 -7.58 -14.12 -11.40
C GLU A 622 -8.92 -13.85 -12.11
N ARG A 623 -9.73 -14.90 -12.34
CA ARG A 623 -11.08 -14.75 -12.88
C ARG A 623 -12.04 -14.11 -11.89
N ARG A 624 -11.94 -14.41 -10.59
CA ARG A 624 -12.69 -13.68 -9.53
C ARG A 624 -12.32 -12.20 -9.55
N LEU A 625 -11.04 -11.89 -9.74
CA LEU A 625 -10.56 -10.51 -9.86
C LEU A 625 -11.14 -9.81 -11.11
N ALA A 626 -11.21 -10.49 -12.25
CA ALA A 626 -11.81 -9.97 -13.48
C ALA A 626 -13.32 -9.72 -13.31
N TYR A 627 -14.03 -10.65 -12.67
CA TYR A 627 -15.41 -10.48 -12.26
C TYR A 627 -15.61 -9.25 -11.36
N VAL A 628 -14.74 -9.07 -10.36
CA VAL A 628 -14.79 -7.88 -9.48
C VAL A 628 -14.59 -6.61 -10.31
N GLY A 629 -13.62 -6.59 -11.23
CA GLY A 629 -13.34 -5.47 -12.13
C GLY A 629 -14.55 -5.05 -12.96
N ILE A 630 -15.15 -5.97 -13.71
CA ILE A 630 -16.34 -5.69 -14.53
C ILE A 630 -17.49 -5.17 -13.65
N THR A 631 -17.73 -5.80 -12.50
CA THR A 631 -18.83 -5.41 -11.59
C THR A 631 -18.55 -4.16 -10.74
N ARG A 632 -17.46 -3.44 -11.00
CA ARG A 632 -17.26 -2.07 -10.48
C ARG A 632 -18.01 -1.03 -11.33
N ALA A 633 -18.29 -1.36 -12.59
CA ALA A 633 -19.00 -0.49 -13.51
C ALA A 633 -20.50 -0.48 -13.20
N ARG A 634 -21.10 0.72 -13.20
CA ARG A 634 -22.55 0.91 -13.10
C ARG A 634 -23.19 0.98 -14.48
N GLU A 635 -22.69 1.86 -15.35
CA GLU A 635 -23.32 2.17 -16.64
C GLU A 635 -22.52 1.67 -17.85
N SER A 636 -21.19 1.79 -17.81
CA SER A 636 -20.33 1.42 -18.93
C SER A 636 -19.01 0.80 -18.47
N ALA A 637 -18.65 -0.33 -19.08
CA ALA A 637 -17.37 -1.00 -18.89
C ALA A 637 -16.61 -1.06 -20.21
N ARG A 638 -15.33 -0.67 -20.19
CA ARG A 638 -14.45 -0.66 -21.37
C ARG A 638 -13.19 -1.48 -21.06
N ILE A 639 -13.01 -2.58 -21.77
CA ILE A 639 -11.86 -3.48 -21.67
C ILE A 639 -10.91 -3.18 -22.82
N SER A 640 -9.60 -3.17 -22.53
CA SER A 640 -8.58 -3.03 -23.57
C SER A 640 -7.40 -3.96 -23.35
N PHE A 641 -6.69 -4.25 -24.45
CA PHE A 641 -5.47 -5.06 -24.47
C PHE A 641 -4.49 -4.50 -25.51
N ALA A 642 -3.20 -4.55 -25.20
CA ALA A 642 -2.12 -4.16 -26.10
C ALA A 642 -1.51 -5.37 -26.80
N ALA A 643 -1.25 -5.26 -28.10
CA ALA A 643 -0.57 -6.30 -28.87
C ALA A 643 0.93 -6.41 -28.55
N ASN A 644 1.55 -5.31 -28.14
CA ASN A 644 2.95 -5.23 -27.74
C ASN A 644 3.08 -4.47 -26.44
N ARG A 645 3.85 -4.99 -25.48
CA ARG A 645 4.08 -4.27 -24.23
C ARG A 645 5.54 -4.31 -23.85
N GLN A 646 6.04 -3.18 -23.39
CA GLN A 646 7.36 -3.11 -22.80
C GLN A 646 7.26 -3.54 -21.35
N ILE A 647 7.75 -4.75 -21.05
CA ILE A 647 7.76 -5.32 -19.70
C ILE A 647 9.22 -5.46 -19.29
N TYR A 648 9.63 -4.77 -18.23
CA TYR A 648 11.03 -4.73 -17.74
C TYR A 648 12.02 -4.31 -18.83
N GLY A 649 11.73 -3.22 -19.54
CA GLY A 649 12.58 -2.67 -20.60
C GLY A 649 12.58 -3.44 -21.92
N ARG A 650 11.96 -4.63 -21.99
CA ARG A 650 11.92 -5.46 -23.19
C ARG A 650 10.54 -5.42 -23.84
N TRP A 651 10.52 -5.16 -25.13
CA TRP A 651 9.33 -5.33 -25.96
C TRP A 651 8.98 -6.81 -26.06
N GLN A 652 7.74 -7.13 -25.72
CA GLN A 652 7.18 -8.46 -25.87
C GLN A 652 5.85 -8.34 -26.61
N THR A 653 5.64 -9.22 -27.58
CA THR A 653 4.31 -9.41 -28.18
C THR A 653 3.47 -10.20 -27.18
N VAL A 654 2.32 -9.65 -26.82
CA VAL A 654 1.42 -10.24 -25.82
C VAL A 654 0.13 -10.64 -26.51
N LEU A 655 -0.38 -11.82 -26.15
CA LEU A 655 -1.66 -12.29 -26.67
C LEU A 655 -2.81 -11.69 -25.85
N PRO A 656 -3.99 -11.47 -26.45
CA PRO A 656 -5.19 -11.09 -25.71
C PRO A 656 -5.50 -12.14 -24.63
N SER A 657 -6.00 -11.69 -23.48
CA SER A 657 -6.36 -12.57 -22.37
C SER A 657 -7.43 -13.57 -22.77
N ARG A 658 -7.30 -14.82 -22.32
CA ARG A 658 -8.37 -15.82 -22.41
C ARG A 658 -9.69 -15.37 -21.80
N PHE A 659 -9.67 -14.42 -20.86
CA PHE A 659 -10.89 -13.85 -20.27
C PHE A 659 -11.74 -13.10 -21.29
N ILE A 660 -11.15 -12.63 -22.39
CA ILE A 660 -11.88 -11.98 -23.49
C ILE A 660 -12.75 -13.00 -24.23
N ASP A 661 -12.20 -14.19 -24.53
CA ASP A 661 -12.91 -15.27 -25.23
C ASP A 661 -14.05 -15.88 -24.38
N GLU A 662 -14.00 -15.67 -23.07
CA GLU A 662 -14.98 -16.18 -22.12
C GLU A 662 -16.14 -15.20 -21.89
N LEU A 663 -16.10 -14.00 -22.50
CA LEU A 663 -17.19 -13.05 -22.50
C LEU A 663 -18.27 -13.43 -23.55
N PRO A 664 -19.56 -13.17 -23.27
CA PRO A 664 -20.64 -13.49 -24.19
C PRO A 664 -20.74 -12.46 -25.33
N ALA A 665 -20.67 -12.91 -26.58
CA ALA A 665 -20.72 -12.05 -27.77
C ALA A 665 -21.99 -11.17 -27.86
N ALA A 666 -23.11 -11.61 -27.29
CA ALA A 666 -24.36 -10.83 -27.29
C ALA A 666 -24.30 -9.55 -26.42
N ASN A 667 -23.35 -9.48 -25.47
CA ASN A 667 -23.25 -8.40 -24.48
C ASN A 667 -21.97 -7.56 -24.66
N VAL A 668 -21.19 -7.84 -25.71
CA VAL A 668 -19.89 -7.22 -25.96
C VAL A 668 -19.86 -6.61 -27.35
N ASP A 669 -19.32 -5.39 -27.46
CA ASP A 669 -18.99 -4.77 -28.73
C ASP A 669 -17.47 -4.72 -28.88
N ALA A 670 -16.93 -5.53 -29.81
CA ALA A 670 -15.51 -5.58 -30.11
C ALA A 670 -15.17 -4.59 -31.24
N ILE A 671 -14.26 -3.64 -30.97
CA ILE A 671 -13.80 -2.65 -31.94
C ILE A 671 -12.27 -2.78 -32.03
N SER A 672 -11.75 -3.03 -33.23
CA SER A 672 -10.30 -3.17 -33.44
C SER A 672 -9.78 -2.06 -34.34
N GLU A 673 -8.86 -1.24 -33.83
CA GLU A 673 -8.10 -0.26 -34.61
C GLU A 673 -6.86 -0.88 -35.28
N THR A 674 -6.47 -2.10 -34.89
CA THR A 674 -5.23 -2.75 -35.35
C THR A 674 -5.33 -3.38 -36.74
N GLY A 675 -6.39 -3.09 -37.51
CA GLY A 675 -6.49 -3.54 -38.90
C GLY A 675 -6.56 -5.07 -39.03
N TYR A 676 -7.32 -5.75 -38.17
CA TYR A 676 -7.80 -7.11 -38.43
C TYR A 676 -8.84 -7.09 -39.57
N HIS A 677 -8.40 -6.71 -40.78
CA HIS A 677 -9.15 -6.92 -42.01
C HIS A 677 -8.86 -8.33 -42.50
N VAL A 678 -9.88 -9.20 -42.43
CA VAL A 678 -9.98 -10.36 -43.32
C VAL A 678 -9.91 -9.83 -44.76
N GLN A 679 -9.00 -10.37 -45.58
CA GLN A 679 -8.80 -9.92 -46.96
C GLN A 679 -10.12 -9.91 -47.76
N PRO A 680 -10.40 -8.86 -48.53
CA PRO A 680 -11.59 -8.76 -49.36
C PRO A 680 -11.43 -9.61 -50.64
N GLY A 681 -12.04 -10.79 -50.66
CA GLY A 681 -12.00 -11.67 -51.84
C GLY A 681 -13.03 -12.79 -51.92
N VAL A 682 -13.94 -12.94 -50.94
CA VAL A 682 -14.98 -13.98 -50.96
C VAL A 682 -16.32 -13.32 -50.70
N ARG A 683 -17.00 -12.90 -51.78
CA ARG A 683 -18.44 -12.61 -51.74
C ARG A 683 -19.18 -13.94 -51.74
N ASP A 684 -20.26 -13.98 -50.96
CA ASP A 684 -21.25 -15.05 -50.82
C ASP A 684 -20.87 -16.20 -49.87
N MET A 685 -20.85 -15.90 -48.57
CA MET A 685 -21.58 -16.69 -47.56
C MET A 685 -21.79 -15.83 -46.31
N ALA A 686 -23.03 -15.81 -45.80
CA ALA A 686 -23.35 -15.22 -44.51
C ALA A 686 -22.53 -15.91 -43.41
N VAL A 687 -21.62 -15.17 -42.77
CA VAL A 687 -20.85 -15.65 -41.61
C VAL A 687 -21.27 -14.79 -40.43
N GLU A 688 -21.93 -15.43 -39.46
CA GLU A 688 -22.29 -14.82 -38.19
C GLU A 688 -21.05 -14.45 -37.37
N PRO A 689 -21.10 -13.39 -36.53
CA PRO A 689 -20.00 -13.03 -35.66
C PRO A 689 -19.90 -14.07 -34.54
N PHE A 690 -18.80 -14.84 -34.55
CA PHE A 690 -18.38 -15.74 -33.47
C PHE A 690 -19.33 -16.92 -33.17
N SER A 691 -19.45 -17.86 -34.10
CA SER A 691 -19.89 -19.22 -33.78
C SER A 691 -18.71 -20.13 -33.41
N SER A 692 -18.90 -20.89 -32.34
CA SER A 692 -17.99 -21.84 -31.69
C SER A 692 -17.13 -22.71 -32.62
N GLY A 693 -15.81 -22.76 -32.32
CA GLY A 693 -14.93 -23.85 -32.73
C GLY A 693 -13.58 -23.39 -33.27
N TYR A 694 -12.64 -22.98 -32.40
CA TYR A 694 -11.27 -22.71 -32.84
C TYR A 694 -10.39 -23.97 -32.75
N GLN A 695 -10.37 -24.77 -33.82
CA GLN A 695 -9.29 -25.72 -34.09
C GLN A 695 -8.21 -25.04 -34.94
N SER A 696 -7.21 -24.43 -34.31
CA SER A 696 -6.05 -23.91 -35.04
C SER A 696 -5.01 -25.02 -35.31
N PRO A 697 -4.37 -25.06 -36.50
CA PRO A 697 -3.28 -25.99 -36.79
C PRO A 697 -2.05 -25.85 -35.88
N GLY A 698 -1.92 -24.72 -35.16
CA GLY A 698 -0.91 -24.52 -34.12
C GLY A 698 -1.23 -25.29 -32.83
N TRP A 699 -2.51 -25.34 -32.46
CA TRP A 699 -2.99 -26.00 -31.24
C TRP A 699 -2.87 -27.53 -31.33
N ARG A 700 -3.14 -28.10 -32.52
CA ARG A 700 -2.97 -29.53 -32.81
C ARG A 700 -1.49 -29.97 -32.69
N ARG A 701 -0.55 -29.11 -33.12
CA ARG A 701 0.90 -29.33 -32.98
C ARG A 701 1.40 -29.22 -31.53
N ALA A 702 0.72 -28.43 -30.69
CA ALA A 702 1.04 -28.27 -29.27
C ALA A 702 0.52 -29.45 -28.42
N GLN A 703 -0.60 -30.06 -28.81
CA GLN A 703 -1.18 -31.22 -28.11
C GLN A 703 -0.45 -32.53 -28.42
N GLU A 704 0.14 -32.65 -29.62
CA GLU A 704 0.92 -33.81 -30.06
C GLU A 704 2.37 -33.83 -29.50
N ARG A 705 2.89 -32.69 -29.00
CA ARG A 705 4.24 -32.59 -28.45
C ARG A 705 4.21 -32.37 -26.94
N GLY A 706 3.93 -33.43 -26.20
CA GLY A 706 4.17 -33.46 -24.77
C GLY A 706 5.65 -33.20 -24.44
N ALA A 707 5.88 -32.43 -23.37
CA ALA A 707 7.16 -32.09 -22.73
C ALA A 707 8.04 -31.03 -23.42
N PHE A 708 8.23 -29.92 -22.69
CA PHE A 708 9.23 -28.88 -22.94
C PHE A 708 10.65 -29.43 -22.77
N THR A 709 11.43 -29.51 -23.85
CA THR A 709 12.89 -29.29 -23.80
C THR A 709 13.39 -28.69 -25.13
N SER A 710 14.45 -27.88 -25.01
CA SER A 710 15.31 -27.28 -26.05
C SER A 710 15.02 -25.83 -26.49
N LYS A 711 16.10 -25.03 -26.44
CA LYS A 711 16.22 -23.62 -26.83
C LYS A 711 15.88 -23.40 -28.31
N PRO A 712 15.28 -22.25 -28.70
CA PRO A 712 15.13 -21.92 -30.12
C PRO A 712 16.47 -21.53 -30.75
N PRO A 713 16.69 -21.82 -32.05
CA PRO A 713 17.90 -21.43 -32.76
C PRO A 713 17.90 -19.92 -33.06
N LEU A 714 19.11 -19.35 -33.13
CA LEU A 714 19.33 -17.99 -33.63
C LEU A 714 18.94 -17.96 -35.12
N LEU A 715 17.97 -17.13 -35.48
CA LEU A 715 17.76 -16.69 -36.86
C LEU A 715 18.50 -15.36 -37.02
N GLU A 716 19.66 -15.38 -37.66
CA GLU A 716 20.29 -14.18 -38.22
C GLU A 716 19.46 -13.72 -39.42
N GLY A 717 18.81 -12.57 -39.27
CA GLY A 717 18.15 -11.86 -40.36
C GLY A 717 18.61 -10.41 -40.35
N GLU A 718 19.40 -10.02 -41.36
CA GLU A 718 19.75 -8.62 -41.61
C GLU A 718 18.48 -7.83 -41.96
N ALA A 719 18.13 -6.86 -41.12
CA ALA A 719 17.04 -5.93 -41.37
C ALA A 719 17.51 -4.84 -42.35
N ARG A 720 16.95 -4.84 -43.58
CA ARG A 720 17.05 -3.70 -44.50
C ARG A 720 15.84 -2.80 -44.31
N LEU A 721 16.09 -1.53 -44.00
CA LEU A 721 15.09 -0.47 -43.90
C LEU A 721 14.33 -0.34 -45.23
N VAL A 722 13.04 -0.68 -45.23
CA VAL A 722 12.12 -0.37 -46.32
C VAL A 722 11.35 0.89 -45.94
N ALA A 723 11.82 2.04 -46.38
CA ALA A 723 11.03 3.27 -46.35
C ALA A 723 9.84 3.12 -47.33
N LYS A 724 8.61 3.28 -46.82
CA LYS A 724 7.45 3.55 -47.66
C LYS A 724 6.53 4.57 -46.98
N SER A 725 6.67 5.81 -47.42
CA SER A 725 5.52 6.67 -47.68
C SER A 725 5.60 7.07 -49.16
N SER A 726 4.58 6.70 -49.93
CA SER A 726 4.47 7.12 -51.33
C SER A 726 4.00 8.58 -51.40
N PRO A 727 4.48 9.40 -52.35
CA PRO A 727 4.16 10.84 -52.43
C PRO A 727 2.72 11.20 -52.84
N SER A 728 1.81 10.23 -52.97
CA SER A 728 0.50 10.41 -53.60
C SER A 728 -0.66 10.79 -52.66
N ASP A 729 -0.43 10.89 -51.34
CA ASP A 729 -1.46 11.23 -50.34
C ASP A 729 -1.27 12.63 -49.72
N ALA A 730 -0.56 13.54 -50.39
CA ALA A 730 -0.35 14.90 -49.88
C ALA A 730 -1.62 15.77 -50.07
N THR A 731 -2.27 16.13 -48.97
CA THR A 731 -3.46 16.99 -48.92
C THR A 731 -3.18 18.45 -49.37
N TYR A 732 -1.93 18.91 -49.25
CA TYR A 732 -1.51 20.28 -49.57
C TYR A 732 -0.30 20.29 -50.50
N GLY A 733 -0.24 21.26 -51.42
CA GLY A 733 0.86 21.49 -52.34
C GLY A 733 1.86 22.54 -51.85
N VAL A 734 3.07 22.51 -52.41
CA VAL A 734 4.06 23.59 -52.21
C VAL A 734 3.50 24.90 -52.78
N GLY A 735 3.49 25.95 -51.96
CA GLY A 735 2.95 27.27 -52.29
C GLY A 735 1.61 27.58 -51.63
N ASP A 736 0.91 26.57 -51.12
CA ASP A 736 -0.41 26.71 -50.50
C ASP A 736 -0.35 27.60 -49.25
N ARG A 737 -1.38 28.44 -49.12
CA ARG A 737 -1.57 29.31 -47.95
C ARG A 737 -2.41 28.53 -46.93
N ILE A 738 -1.84 28.32 -45.76
CA ILE A 738 -2.44 27.51 -44.69
C ILE A 738 -2.43 28.29 -43.37
N PHE A 739 -3.31 27.92 -42.45
CA PHE A 739 -3.38 28.47 -41.10
C PHE A 739 -3.13 27.36 -40.08
N HIS A 740 -2.24 27.65 -39.12
CA HIS A 740 -1.95 26.78 -37.98
C HIS A 740 -2.32 27.52 -36.68
N GLN A 741 -3.09 26.88 -35.79
CA GLN A 741 -3.65 27.52 -34.59
C GLN A 741 -2.59 28.22 -33.71
N LYS A 742 -1.37 27.66 -33.62
CA LYS A 742 -0.26 28.24 -32.83
C LYS A 742 0.64 29.22 -33.60
N PHE A 743 0.80 29.05 -34.91
CA PHE A 743 1.82 29.76 -35.70
C PHE A 743 1.23 30.78 -36.67
N GLY A 744 -0.11 30.82 -36.80
CA GLY A 744 -0.83 31.72 -37.67
C GLY A 744 -0.77 31.30 -39.14
N TYR A 745 -0.89 32.27 -40.04
CA TYR A 745 -0.81 32.03 -41.48
C TYR A 745 0.63 31.74 -41.93
N GLY A 746 0.78 30.78 -42.83
CA GLY A 746 2.05 30.44 -43.45
C GLY A 746 1.90 29.92 -44.88
N ARG A 747 3.01 29.82 -45.60
CA ARG A 747 3.06 29.20 -46.94
C ARG A 747 3.87 27.93 -46.92
N VAL A 748 3.31 26.86 -47.48
CA VAL A 748 4.01 25.57 -47.62
C VAL A 748 5.21 25.73 -48.56
N ARG A 749 6.41 25.37 -48.11
CA ARG A 749 7.66 25.40 -48.87
C ARG A 749 8.08 24.03 -49.37
N GLN A 750 7.79 22.98 -48.61
CA GLN A 750 8.15 21.61 -48.97
C GLN A 750 7.11 20.64 -48.41
N VAL A 751 6.86 19.56 -49.15
CA VAL A 751 5.95 18.48 -48.76
C VAL A 751 6.69 17.16 -48.82
N GLU A 752 6.76 16.45 -47.70
CA GLU A 752 7.36 15.12 -47.56
C GLU A 752 6.33 14.17 -46.92
N GLY A 753 5.51 13.52 -47.75
CA GLY A 753 4.38 12.72 -47.26
C GLY A 753 3.33 13.60 -46.56
N ASN A 754 3.01 13.31 -45.30
CA ASN A 754 2.10 14.11 -44.48
C ASN A 754 2.79 15.25 -43.70
N LYS A 755 4.11 15.44 -43.89
CA LYS A 755 4.87 16.53 -43.25
C LYS A 755 5.02 17.70 -44.20
N LEU A 756 4.68 18.89 -43.71
CA LEU A 756 4.78 20.16 -44.41
C LEU A 756 5.87 21.01 -43.75
N THR A 757 6.84 21.46 -44.53
CA THR A 757 7.70 22.58 -44.12
C THR A 757 6.99 23.87 -44.53
N VAL A 758 6.60 24.70 -43.56
CA VAL A 758 5.81 25.92 -43.77
C VAL A 758 6.57 27.13 -43.25
N ASP A 759 6.64 28.17 -44.07
CA ASP A 759 7.17 29.48 -43.72
C ASP A 759 6.04 30.35 -43.16
N PHE A 760 5.97 30.46 -41.83
CA PHE A 760 4.92 31.19 -41.12
C PHE A 760 5.24 32.67 -40.97
N ASP A 761 4.28 33.54 -41.30
CA ASP A 761 4.47 35.00 -41.38
C ASP A 761 5.02 35.61 -40.07
N LYS A 762 4.71 35.01 -38.90
CA LYS A 762 5.16 35.48 -37.57
C LYS A 762 6.09 34.53 -36.83
N ALA A 763 6.20 33.27 -37.26
CA ALA A 763 6.93 32.22 -36.55
C ALA A 763 8.12 31.63 -37.33
N GLY A 764 8.35 32.12 -38.55
CA GLY A 764 9.41 31.65 -39.45
C GLY A 764 9.14 30.22 -39.95
N GLU A 765 10.16 29.59 -40.52
CA GLU A 765 10.05 28.24 -41.08
C GLU A 765 9.89 27.19 -39.98
N LYS A 766 8.83 26.38 -40.07
CA LYS A 766 8.51 25.29 -39.14
C LYS A 766 8.00 24.07 -39.90
N ARG A 767 8.33 22.88 -39.39
CA ARG A 767 7.76 21.62 -39.88
C ARG A 767 6.51 21.27 -39.07
N VAL A 768 5.41 21.03 -39.78
CA VAL A 768 4.09 20.69 -39.23
C VAL A 768 3.50 19.52 -40.00
N ILE A 769 2.51 18.82 -39.44
CA ILE A 769 1.81 17.72 -40.12
C ILE A 769 0.52 18.28 -40.73
N ASP A 770 0.13 17.79 -41.90
CA ASP A 770 -1.02 18.29 -42.68
C ASP A 770 -2.35 18.29 -41.91
N SER A 771 -2.56 17.34 -41.00
CA SER A 771 -3.76 17.26 -40.15
C SER A 771 -3.91 18.42 -39.14
N PHE A 772 -2.86 19.18 -38.86
CA PHE A 772 -2.86 20.30 -37.90
C PHE A 772 -2.95 21.66 -38.58
N VAL A 773 -3.18 21.69 -39.88
CA VAL A 773 -3.30 22.92 -40.65
C VAL A 773 -4.56 22.89 -41.48
N ILE A 774 -5.16 24.05 -41.66
CA ILE A 774 -6.36 24.22 -42.48
C ILE A 774 -6.10 25.21 -43.61
N PRO A 775 -6.79 25.10 -44.76
CA PRO A 775 -6.62 26.05 -45.86
C PRO A 775 -6.93 27.46 -45.36
N ALA A 776 -6.13 28.45 -45.76
CA ALA A 776 -6.36 29.84 -45.34
C ALA A 776 -7.71 30.41 -45.82
N SER A 777 -8.39 29.77 -46.78
CA SER A 777 -9.74 30.12 -47.22
C SER A 777 -10.86 29.58 -46.32
N ALA A 778 -10.55 28.70 -45.37
CA ALA A 778 -11.48 28.09 -44.43
C ALA A 778 -11.49 28.78 -43.04
N VAL A 779 -10.70 29.85 -42.89
CA VAL A 779 -10.55 30.70 -41.70
C VAL A 779 -10.88 32.12 -42.10
#